data_AF-A0A496V183-F1
#
_entry.id   AF-A0A496V183-F1
#
_cell.length_a   1.000
_cell.length_b   1.000
_cell.length_c   1.000
_cell.angle_alpha   90.00
_cell.angle_beta   90.00
_cell.angle_gamma   90.00
#
_symmetry.space_group_name_H-M   'P 1'
#
loop_
_entity.id
_entity.type
_entity.pdbx_description
1 polymer ?
#
loop_
_entity_poly.entity_id
_entity_poly.type
_entity_poly.pdbx_seq_one_letter_code
_entity_poly.pdbx_strand_id
1 'polypeptide(L)'
;TIRYVNILRYAKGNYELVFPMVVGPRYIPGKVATGHSGTGWAPDTDVVPDASRITPPVLKPGERSGHDIALSVKLDAGVPIKNVSSISHVVDIKDINPHEQHLQLNPADTIPNKDFVLRYQVAGMAPEMATIAHHDKRGGFFTLIIQPQRTVTDAQVVPRELIFIVDTSGSMRGFPIEKSKEAMRRLINGMRSTDTFNVVRFAGDTGTLWNKPKPNTAANVSEALRYIESFRGRGGTRMRKGILDALAQPAAKGYLRIALLLTDGYVGNERGIFQAIEKERRGARVFTLGVGSSVNRYLLDRAAEFGRGEAFYVRQDENSDKVINKFFLRVDRPVLTDIEIDWGNLDVTELSPAKVPDLWAGQPIRIHGRYTKGGEETIVVRGQLRNRPYKQNLRVQLPQNEPAHATMATVWARQQVRQLMNKMVRARGQRKELIEQITQLGLTFRLMTQWTSFVAVEEKLVNVDGKPQTVVQPVEMPEGVSYEGVFGEQPVPTTAYRGLRSRSSRSRSRSSAKSTRRMPRQSLGQYRGRRGFSASPSFAPPPAPPVIREYAPQRRKGPSLPTAPSAPPAAKYAPKPSFTPPPSAPGTVNAPSLRSSAPSPSVAPPPSAPPVPVAPDALRLRPSAPSPQLTLPPAPSGKDAPLLQPKKETLAQPKSSQNDNILFEPGKATLTKQAKRILDKWATQICQNLAHIKKIVIIGHADSSQADNFKQKLSLERAVAVFVYLVKQCPTITSGKLDIKGEADRRPIADNNTAKGRALNRRVELSVYQ
;
A
#
# COMPACT_ATOMS: atom_id res chain seq x y z
N THR A 1 -3.09 11.32 -18.57
CA THR A 1 -3.13 11.77 -17.16
C THR A 1 -3.87 10.75 -16.30
N ILE A 2 -3.32 10.39 -15.14
CA ILE A 2 -4.01 9.56 -14.12
C ILE A 2 -4.53 10.48 -13.03
N ARG A 3 -5.68 10.15 -12.42
CA ARG A 3 -6.24 10.82 -11.23
C ARG A 3 -6.62 9.76 -10.21
N TYR A 4 -6.36 10.01 -8.92
CA TYR A 4 -6.73 9.13 -7.83
C TYR A 4 -7.15 9.93 -6.60
N VAL A 5 -7.80 9.27 -5.64
CA VAL A 5 -8.20 9.84 -4.35
C VAL A 5 -7.54 9.02 -3.23
N ASN A 6 -7.02 9.70 -2.22
CA ASN A 6 -6.49 9.07 -1.00
C ASN A 6 -6.99 9.82 0.24
N ILE A 7 -7.04 9.15 1.39
CA ILE A 7 -7.32 9.78 2.68
C ILE A 7 -5.98 10.20 3.30
N LEU A 8 -5.84 11.47 3.69
CA LEU A 8 -4.66 11.92 4.43
C LEU A 8 -4.61 11.29 5.82
N ARG A 9 -3.40 10.95 6.30
CA ARG A 9 -3.25 10.42 7.66
C ARG A 9 -3.36 11.57 8.65
N TYR A 10 -4.29 11.46 9.61
CA TYR A 10 -4.45 12.42 10.70
C TYR A 10 -4.07 11.81 12.05
N ALA A 11 -3.29 12.53 12.86
CA ALA A 11 -3.02 12.22 14.26
C ALA A 11 -2.67 13.49 15.06
N LYS A 12 -3.35 13.75 16.19
CA LYS A 12 -3.11 14.90 17.09
C LYS A 12 -2.86 16.24 16.36
N GLY A 13 -3.84 16.73 15.63
CA GLY A 13 -3.76 18.01 14.89
C GLY A 13 -2.90 17.99 13.62
N ASN A 14 -2.09 16.96 13.39
CA ASN A 14 -1.20 16.85 12.24
C ASN A 14 -1.84 16.00 11.14
N TYR A 15 -1.93 16.55 9.94
CA TYR A 15 -2.19 15.83 8.70
C TYR A 15 -0.87 15.48 8.01
N GLU A 16 -0.81 14.31 7.40
CA GLU A 16 0.36 13.79 6.66
C GLU A 16 -0.10 13.27 5.29
N LEU A 17 0.46 13.88 4.24
CA LEU A 17 0.42 13.42 2.85
C LEU A 17 1.73 12.68 2.57
N VAL A 18 1.60 11.48 1.99
CA VAL A 18 2.74 10.70 1.47
C VAL A 18 2.51 10.44 -0.01
N PHE A 19 3.52 10.74 -0.83
CA PHE A 19 3.59 10.39 -2.24
C PHE A 19 4.88 9.57 -2.48
N PRO A 20 4.78 8.24 -2.64
CA PRO A 20 5.94 7.40 -2.91
C PRO A 20 6.51 7.66 -4.31
N MET A 21 7.82 7.90 -4.40
CA MET A 21 8.50 8.21 -5.67
C MET A 21 9.35 7.05 -6.21
N VAL A 22 9.76 6.10 -5.36
CA VAL A 22 10.64 4.98 -5.72
C VAL A 22 10.07 3.64 -5.28
N VAL A 23 10.41 2.57 -6.00
CA VAL A 23 10.10 1.18 -5.61
C VAL A 23 11.37 0.53 -5.10
N GLY A 24 11.49 0.35 -3.79
CA GLY A 24 12.63 -0.34 -3.20
C GLY A 24 12.75 -1.81 -3.64
N PRO A 25 13.98 -2.34 -3.76
CA PRO A 25 14.21 -3.71 -4.18
C PRO A 25 13.59 -4.69 -3.17
N ARG A 26 13.00 -5.79 -3.64
CA ARG A 26 12.26 -6.74 -2.78
C ARG A 26 13.01 -8.06 -2.62
N TYR A 27 13.08 -8.59 -1.40
CA TYR A 27 13.47 -9.97 -1.17
C TYR A 27 12.39 -10.93 -1.70
N ILE A 28 12.79 -11.79 -2.63
CA ILE A 28 11.95 -12.81 -3.27
C ILE A 28 12.28 -14.19 -2.69
N PRO A 29 11.48 -14.73 -1.76
CA PRO A 29 11.61 -16.12 -1.32
C PRO A 29 11.04 -17.09 -2.35
N GLY A 30 11.51 -18.34 -2.29
CA GLY A 30 10.96 -19.47 -3.07
C GLY A 30 12.06 -20.26 -3.81
N LYS A 31 11.63 -21.23 -4.61
CA LYS A 31 12.39 -21.81 -5.71
C LYS A 31 11.97 -21.14 -7.01
N VAL A 32 12.92 -20.93 -7.92
CA VAL A 32 12.64 -20.42 -9.27
C VAL A 32 11.64 -21.34 -9.98
N ALA A 33 10.54 -20.77 -10.44
CA ALA A 33 9.55 -21.43 -11.28
C ALA A 33 9.96 -21.30 -12.76
N THR A 34 9.36 -22.09 -13.64
CA THR A 34 9.59 -21.97 -15.09
C THR A 34 8.85 -20.76 -15.67
N GLY A 35 9.35 -19.54 -15.40
CA GLY A 35 8.75 -18.29 -15.86
C GLY A 35 9.57 -17.03 -15.56
N HIS A 36 9.41 -16.03 -16.43
CA HIS A 36 9.85 -14.65 -16.22
C HIS A 36 8.85 -13.72 -16.90
N SER A 37 7.73 -13.48 -16.23
CA SER A 37 6.51 -12.88 -16.78
C SER A 37 6.50 -11.35 -16.86
N GLY A 38 7.56 -10.70 -16.38
CA GLY A 38 7.81 -9.25 -16.44
C GLY A 38 9.26 -8.91 -16.84
N THR A 39 9.66 -7.68 -16.55
CA THR A 39 10.93 -7.05 -16.98
C THR A 39 11.90 -6.74 -15.82
N GLY A 40 11.59 -7.23 -14.63
CA GLY A 40 12.36 -7.04 -13.40
C GLY A 40 13.63 -7.88 -13.29
N TRP A 41 14.40 -7.65 -12.22
CA TRP A 41 15.66 -8.36 -11.96
C TRP A 41 15.51 -9.74 -11.29
N ALA A 42 14.37 -10.03 -10.64
CA ALA A 42 14.14 -11.29 -9.96
C ALA A 42 13.28 -12.25 -10.80
N PRO A 43 13.66 -13.53 -10.91
CA PRO A 43 12.84 -14.54 -11.57
C PRO A 43 11.58 -14.89 -10.77
N ASP A 44 10.52 -15.32 -11.45
CA ASP A 44 9.27 -15.74 -10.80
C ASP A 44 9.49 -17.04 -10.00
N THR A 45 8.83 -17.17 -8.83
CA THR A 45 9.02 -18.30 -7.91
C THR A 45 7.72 -19.01 -7.52
N ASP A 46 7.85 -20.20 -6.94
CA ASP A 46 6.74 -20.97 -6.34
C ASP A 46 6.00 -20.24 -5.20
N VAL A 47 6.65 -19.24 -4.59
CA VAL A 47 6.12 -18.43 -3.48
C VAL A 47 5.73 -17.01 -3.91
N VAL A 48 6.36 -16.47 -4.97
CA VAL A 48 6.08 -15.16 -5.56
C VAL A 48 6.03 -15.30 -7.09
N PRO A 49 4.88 -15.69 -7.67
CA PRO A 49 4.77 -16.05 -9.09
C PRO A 49 4.79 -14.86 -10.06
N ASP A 50 4.83 -13.65 -9.55
CA ASP A 50 4.89 -12.37 -10.27
C ASP A 50 6.12 -11.51 -9.86
N ALA A 51 7.16 -12.15 -9.30
CA ALA A 51 8.37 -11.47 -8.82
C ALA A 51 8.98 -10.53 -9.88
N SER A 52 9.11 -11.01 -11.12
CA SER A 52 9.65 -10.27 -12.26
C SER A 52 8.80 -9.06 -12.69
N ARG A 53 7.62 -8.85 -12.09
CA ARG A 53 6.75 -7.68 -12.28
C ARG A 53 6.81 -6.69 -11.13
N ILE A 54 7.30 -7.10 -9.95
CA ILE A 54 7.37 -6.27 -8.74
C ILE A 54 8.80 -5.89 -8.34
N THR A 55 9.81 -6.33 -9.09
CA THR A 55 11.23 -6.01 -8.89
C THR A 55 11.83 -5.25 -10.08
N PRO A 56 11.42 -4.00 -10.38
CA PRO A 56 11.99 -3.24 -11.49
C PRO A 56 13.52 -3.17 -11.38
N PRO A 57 14.28 -3.13 -12.50
CA PRO A 57 15.73 -3.03 -12.46
C PRO A 57 16.18 -1.80 -11.64
N VAL A 58 17.23 -1.95 -10.83
CA VAL A 58 17.72 -0.90 -9.94
C VAL A 58 19.10 -0.45 -10.40
N LEU A 59 19.33 0.86 -10.39
CA LEU A 59 20.60 1.47 -10.78
C LEU A 59 21.72 1.15 -9.79
N LYS A 60 22.96 1.06 -10.29
CA LYS A 60 24.15 0.87 -9.45
C LYS A 60 24.57 2.19 -8.78
N PRO A 61 25.35 2.14 -7.69
CA PRO A 61 25.93 3.34 -7.10
C PRO A 61 26.72 4.14 -8.14
N GLY A 62 26.37 5.43 -8.32
CA GLY A 62 26.98 6.33 -9.30
C GLY A 62 26.29 6.37 -10.68
N GLU A 63 25.30 5.50 -10.94
CA GLU A 63 24.39 5.64 -12.08
C GLU A 63 23.19 6.54 -11.71
N ARG A 64 22.48 7.09 -12.70
CA ARG A 64 21.24 7.88 -12.54
C ARG A 64 20.27 7.52 -13.67
N SER A 65 18.97 7.53 -13.41
CA SER A 65 17.93 7.15 -14.39
C SER A 65 17.80 8.09 -15.57
N GLY A 66 18.24 9.34 -15.42
CA GLY A 66 17.97 10.44 -16.36
C GLY A 66 16.57 11.05 -16.21
N HIS A 67 15.77 10.62 -15.23
CA HIS A 67 14.41 11.11 -15.03
C HIS A 67 14.25 11.81 -13.68
N ASP A 68 13.95 13.09 -13.78
CA ASP A 68 13.69 13.97 -12.64
C ASP A 68 12.17 14.14 -12.46
N ILE A 69 11.73 14.23 -11.20
CA ILE A 69 10.32 14.42 -10.88
C ILE A 69 10.02 15.88 -10.55
N ALA A 70 8.94 16.40 -11.13
CA ALA A 70 8.32 17.65 -10.71
C ALA A 70 7.05 17.34 -9.92
N LEU A 71 6.91 17.91 -8.72
CA LEU A 71 5.75 17.75 -7.86
C LEU A 71 5.23 19.12 -7.41
N SER A 72 3.90 19.26 -7.42
CA SER A 72 3.20 20.50 -7.07
C SER A 72 1.97 20.15 -6.24
N VAL A 73 1.73 20.88 -5.15
CA VAL A 73 0.61 20.65 -4.22
C VAL A 73 -0.14 21.96 -4.01
N LYS A 74 -1.37 22.05 -4.55
CA LYS A 74 -2.35 23.00 -3.99
C LYS A 74 -2.90 22.39 -2.71
N LEU A 75 -2.54 22.96 -1.58
CA LEU A 75 -3.10 22.64 -0.27
C LEU A 75 -4.24 23.62 0.01
N ASP A 76 -5.46 23.09 0.05
CA ASP A 76 -6.64 23.77 0.59
C ASP A 76 -7.14 22.96 1.79
N ALA A 77 -7.29 23.63 2.93
CA ALA A 77 -7.74 23.02 4.17
C ALA A 77 -9.16 23.45 4.60
N GLY A 78 -9.77 24.43 3.93
CA GLY A 78 -11.05 25.06 4.33
C GLY A 78 -11.03 25.81 5.67
N VAL A 79 -9.93 25.75 6.43
CA VAL A 79 -9.69 26.43 7.72
C VAL A 79 -8.23 26.89 7.77
N PRO A 80 -7.86 27.88 8.62
CA PRO A 80 -6.51 28.45 8.60
C PRO A 80 -5.41 27.40 8.83
N ILE A 81 -4.45 27.35 7.92
CA ILE A 81 -3.33 26.39 7.91
C ILE A 81 -2.25 26.82 8.92
N LYS A 82 -1.55 25.84 9.52
CA LYS A 82 -0.40 26.06 10.41
C LYS A 82 0.71 25.02 10.18
N ASN A 83 1.94 25.38 10.53
CA ASN A 83 3.09 24.45 10.69
C ASN A 83 3.30 23.50 9.49
N VAL A 84 3.28 24.04 8.27
CA VAL A 84 3.48 23.27 7.04
C VAL A 84 4.96 23.01 6.82
N SER A 85 5.31 21.75 6.56
CA SER A 85 6.69 21.32 6.34
C SER A 85 6.75 20.03 5.52
N SER A 86 7.59 20.02 4.50
CA SER A 86 8.13 18.77 3.96
C SER A 86 9.23 18.28 4.91
N ILE A 87 9.21 16.99 5.24
CA ILE A 87 10.22 16.35 6.11
C ILE A 87 11.24 15.52 5.34
N SER A 88 11.27 15.67 4.02
CA SER A 88 11.87 14.69 3.09
C SER A 88 12.54 15.32 1.88
N HIS A 89 11.98 16.43 1.41
CA HIS A 89 12.44 17.18 0.25
C HIS A 89 12.43 18.68 0.52
N VAL A 90 13.32 19.44 -0.11
CA VAL A 90 13.23 20.91 -0.16
C VAL A 90 11.99 21.32 -0.97
N VAL A 91 11.17 22.23 -0.42
CA VAL A 91 9.96 22.74 -1.07
C VAL A 91 9.87 24.25 -0.96
N ASP A 92 9.47 24.87 -2.06
CA ASP A 92 9.17 26.30 -2.11
C ASP A 92 7.67 26.47 -1.77
N ILE A 93 7.36 27.21 -0.71
CA ILE A 93 5.99 27.41 -0.21
C ILE A 93 5.54 28.83 -0.50
N LYS A 94 4.37 28.97 -1.12
CA LYS A 94 3.70 30.25 -1.37
C LYS A 94 2.33 30.26 -0.70
N ASP A 95 2.15 31.16 0.26
CA ASP A 95 0.84 31.48 0.81
C ASP A 95 -0.04 32.13 -0.27
N ILE A 96 -1.29 31.67 -0.37
CA ILE A 96 -2.31 32.25 -1.28
C ILE A 96 -3.34 33.01 -0.44
N ASN A 97 -3.83 32.38 0.62
CA ASN A 97 -4.69 32.97 1.65
C ASN A 97 -4.55 32.14 2.95
N PRO A 98 -5.21 32.49 4.08
CA PRO A 98 -5.04 31.73 5.33
C PRO A 98 -5.36 30.23 5.28
N HIS A 99 -6.25 29.78 4.38
CA HIS A 99 -6.67 28.39 4.21
C HIS A 99 -6.16 27.73 2.91
N GLU A 100 -5.44 28.47 2.05
CA GLU A 100 -4.82 27.97 0.82
C GLU A 100 -3.32 28.27 0.75
N GLN A 101 -2.52 27.24 0.48
CA GLN A 101 -1.10 27.34 0.15
C GLN A 101 -0.78 26.57 -1.14
N HIS A 102 0.22 27.05 -1.88
CA HIS A 102 0.79 26.34 -3.02
C HIS A 102 2.22 25.96 -2.70
N LEU A 103 2.54 24.66 -2.81
CA LEU A 103 3.88 24.13 -2.61
C LEU A 103 4.43 23.56 -3.91
N GLN A 104 5.70 23.85 -4.19
CA GLN A 104 6.43 23.33 -5.34
C GLN A 104 7.67 22.57 -4.86
N LEU A 105 7.96 21.42 -5.46
CA LEU A 105 9.22 20.71 -5.22
C LEU A 105 10.38 21.53 -5.82
N ASN A 106 11.40 21.82 -5.02
CA ASN A 106 12.51 22.66 -5.42
C ASN A 106 13.39 21.93 -6.46
N PRO A 107 13.90 22.60 -7.53
CA PRO A 107 14.71 21.97 -8.58
C PRO A 107 16.01 21.28 -8.11
N ALA A 108 16.50 21.55 -6.90
CA ALA A 108 17.66 20.86 -6.33
C ALA A 108 17.35 19.46 -5.77
N ASP A 109 16.07 19.08 -5.64
CA ASP A 109 15.63 17.87 -4.93
C ASP A 109 14.66 17.01 -5.77
N THR A 110 14.99 16.87 -7.06
CA THR A 110 14.16 16.23 -8.10
C THR A 110 14.42 14.74 -8.31
N ILE A 111 15.36 14.13 -7.58
CA ILE A 111 15.74 12.72 -7.76
C ILE A 111 14.71 11.82 -7.06
N PRO A 112 14.01 10.92 -7.78
CA PRO A 112 12.97 10.08 -7.20
C PRO A 112 13.58 8.86 -6.45
N ASN A 113 14.25 9.12 -5.32
CA ASN A 113 14.89 8.09 -4.47
C ASN A 113 14.31 7.99 -3.04
N LYS A 114 13.39 8.88 -2.65
CA LYS A 114 12.79 8.96 -1.31
C LYS A 114 11.29 9.24 -1.36
N ASP A 115 10.50 8.81 -0.37
CA ASP A 115 9.08 9.21 -0.28
C ASP A 115 8.97 10.73 -0.10
N PHE A 116 8.11 11.39 -0.87
CA PHE A 116 7.71 12.76 -0.56
C PHE A 116 6.68 12.74 0.57
N VAL A 117 7.02 13.38 1.69
CA VAL A 117 6.19 13.45 2.89
C VAL A 117 6.01 14.90 3.31
N LEU A 118 4.77 15.39 3.17
CA LEU A 118 4.32 16.71 3.57
C LEU A 118 3.45 16.59 4.82
N ARG A 119 3.75 17.40 5.84
CA ARG A 119 2.95 17.53 7.06
C ARG A 119 2.41 18.95 7.20
N TYR A 120 1.19 19.08 7.70
CA TYR A 120 0.59 20.36 8.06
C TYR A 120 -0.35 20.21 9.26
N GLN A 121 -0.71 21.34 9.87
CA GLN A 121 -1.71 21.46 10.93
C GLN A 121 -2.78 22.47 10.51
N VAL A 122 -3.86 22.54 11.28
CA VAL A 122 -4.95 23.50 11.07
C VAL A 122 -5.29 24.22 12.38
N ALA A 123 -5.87 25.40 12.28
CA ALA A 123 -6.42 26.14 13.41
C ALA A 123 -7.76 25.56 13.88
N GLY A 124 -8.12 25.87 15.13
CA GLY A 124 -9.33 25.37 15.79
C GLY A 124 -9.12 24.05 16.53
N MET A 125 -10.14 23.61 17.26
CA MET A 125 -10.17 22.27 17.83
C MET A 125 -10.60 21.27 16.77
N ALA A 126 -9.91 20.14 16.66
CA ALA A 126 -10.37 19.04 15.82
C ALA A 126 -11.68 18.47 16.42
N PRO A 127 -12.76 18.32 15.63
CA PRO A 127 -14.05 17.95 16.15
C PRO A 127 -14.03 16.51 16.70
N GLU A 128 -14.72 16.28 17.82
CA GLU A 128 -14.84 14.97 18.47
C GLU A 128 -15.47 13.93 17.55
N MET A 129 -16.33 14.41 16.66
CA MET A 129 -16.96 13.65 15.61
C MET A 129 -17.11 14.54 14.38
N ALA A 130 -16.90 13.98 13.20
CA ALA A 130 -17.29 14.60 11.94
C ALA A 130 -17.93 13.56 11.03
N THR A 131 -19.07 13.91 10.41
CA THR A 131 -19.67 13.12 9.33
C THR A 131 -19.50 13.90 8.04
N ILE A 132 -18.84 13.30 7.05
CA ILE A 132 -18.74 13.86 5.69
C ILE A 132 -19.56 12.94 4.79
N ALA A 133 -20.62 13.48 4.20
CA ALA A 133 -21.55 12.75 3.34
C ALA A 133 -21.51 13.25 1.89
N HIS A 134 -22.03 12.43 0.99
CA HIS A 134 -22.28 12.73 -0.41
C HIS A 134 -23.46 11.86 -0.87
N HIS A 135 -24.35 12.38 -1.72
CA HIS A 135 -25.43 11.60 -2.31
C HIS A 135 -25.54 11.87 -3.81
N ASP A 136 -25.50 10.81 -4.63
CA ASP A 136 -25.75 10.90 -6.07
C ASP A 136 -26.66 9.78 -6.57
N LYS A 137 -26.77 9.61 -7.90
CA LYS A 137 -27.57 8.56 -8.55
C LYS A 137 -27.15 7.11 -8.24
N ARG A 138 -26.07 6.91 -7.48
CA ARG A 138 -25.61 5.61 -6.93
C ARG A 138 -25.98 5.45 -5.45
N GLY A 139 -26.73 6.38 -4.89
CA GLY A 139 -27.09 6.46 -3.47
C GLY A 139 -26.15 7.35 -2.66
N GLY A 140 -26.32 7.29 -1.34
CA GLY A 140 -25.49 7.97 -0.36
C GLY A 140 -24.18 7.24 -0.07
N PHE A 141 -23.14 8.01 0.20
CA PHE A 141 -21.83 7.58 0.66
C PHE A 141 -21.38 8.49 1.81
N PHE A 142 -20.77 7.93 2.86
CA PHE A 142 -20.32 8.74 3.99
C PHE A 142 -18.99 8.27 4.58
N THR A 143 -18.36 9.18 5.33
CA THR A 143 -17.27 8.90 6.27
C THR A 143 -17.64 9.51 7.63
N LEU A 144 -17.85 8.65 8.62
CA LEU A 144 -17.94 9.01 10.03
C LEU A 144 -16.54 8.95 10.66
N ILE A 145 -16.15 10.02 11.33
CA ILE A 145 -14.90 10.19 12.07
C ILE A 145 -15.26 10.29 13.56
N ILE A 146 -14.60 9.53 14.45
CA ILE A 146 -14.91 9.51 15.90
C ILE A 146 -13.62 9.57 16.72
N GLN A 147 -13.49 10.56 17.59
CA GLN A 147 -12.37 10.78 18.51
C GLN A 147 -12.91 11.16 19.91
N PRO A 148 -13.10 10.19 20.83
CA PRO A 148 -13.73 10.47 22.12
C PRO A 148 -12.83 11.24 23.09
N GLN A 149 -13.50 11.99 23.96
CA GLN A 149 -12.94 13.01 24.86
C GLN A 149 -11.92 12.57 25.93
N ARG A 150 -11.89 11.30 26.33
CA ARG A 150 -11.21 10.91 27.59
C ARG A 150 -9.70 10.68 27.45
N THR A 151 -8.93 11.71 27.77
CA THR A 151 -7.58 11.53 28.35
C THR A 151 -7.73 10.77 29.66
N VAL A 152 -7.22 9.53 29.72
CA VAL A 152 -7.40 8.66 30.89
C VAL A 152 -6.29 8.90 31.91
N THR A 153 -6.65 9.07 33.18
CA THR A 153 -5.70 9.25 34.29
C THR A 153 -4.84 7.99 34.52
N ASP A 154 -3.63 8.22 35.04
CA ASP A 154 -2.54 7.23 35.06
C ASP A 154 -2.65 6.12 36.11
N ALA A 155 -3.60 6.24 37.05
CA ALA A 155 -3.70 5.37 38.24
C ALA A 155 -3.91 3.86 37.98
N GLN A 156 -4.31 3.44 36.77
CA GLN A 156 -4.53 2.03 36.43
C GLN A 156 -4.14 1.75 34.96
N VAL A 157 -2.93 1.24 34.75
CA VAL A 157 -2.42 0.78 33.43
C VAL A 157 -2.13 -0.71 33.49
N VAL A 158 -2.58 -1.46 32.48
CA VAL A 158 -2.35 -2.92 32.39
C VAL A 158 -0.88 -3.18 32.01
N PRO A 159 -0.17 -4.09 32.71
CA PRO A 159 1.18 -4.51 32.31
C PRO A 159 1.23 -5.03 30.87
N ARG A 160 2.35 -4.80 30.17
CA ARG A 160 2.50 -5.17 28.76
C ARG A 160 3.62 -6.17 28.53
N GLU A 161 3.44 -6.96 27.47
CA GLU A 161 4.38 -7.98 27.03
C GLU A 161 4.84 -7.63 25.61
N LEU A 162 6.01 -7.02 25.49
CA LEU A 162 6.52 -6.41 24.26
C LEU A 162 7.50 -7.33 23.52
N ILE A 163 7.08 -7.89 22.37
CA ILE A 163 7.94 -8.74 21.55
C ILE A 163 8.44 -7.91 20.35
N PHE A 164 9.71 -7.53 20.38
CA PHE A 164 10.39 -6.89 19.25
C PHE A 164 10.66 -7.94 18.16
N ILE A 165 10.23 -7.69 16.93
CA ILE A 165 10.43 -8.54 15.76
C ILE A 165 11.25 -7.73 14.75
N VAL A 166 12.55 -8.03 14.66
CA VAL A 166 13.56 -7.14 14.08
C VAL A 166 14.09 -7.69 12.77
N ASP A 167 14.00 -6.90 11.71
CA ASP A 167 14.66 -7.19 10.45
C ASP A 167 16.17 -6.96 10.57
N THR A 168 16.96 -7.96 10.21
CA THR A 168 18.42 -7.86 10.09
C THR A 168 18.90 -8.35 8.72
N SER A 169 18.06 -8.23 7.70
CA SER A 169 18.38 -8.56 6.31
C SER A 169 19.31 -7.54 5.64
N GLY A 170 19.73 -7.82 4.41
CA GLY A 170 20.75 -7.07 3.69
C GLY A 170 20.41 -5.60 3.40
N SER A 171 19.15 -5.28 3.11
CA SER A 171 18.70 -3.89 2.91
C SER A 171 18.78 -3.05 4.19
N MET A 172 18.72 -3.69 5.37
CA MET A 172 18.92 -3.02 6.66
C MET A 172 20.39 -2.65 6.93
N ARG A 173 21.35 -2.97 6.03
CA ARG A 173 22.78 -2.65 6.17
C ARG A 173 23.00 -1.14 6.25
N GLY A 174 23.82 -0.71 7.21
CA GLY A 174 24.13 0.70 7.44
C GLY A 174 23.06 1.38 8.29
N PHE A 175 22.49 2.47 7.81
CA PHE A 175 21.59 3.32 8.60
C PHE A 175 20.36 2.57 9.19
N PRO A 176 19.57 1.77 8.43
CA PRO A 176 18.28 1.31 8.93
C PRO A 176 18.38 0.36 10.14
N ILE A 177 19.41 -0.48 10.22
CA ILE A 177 19.63 -1.30 11.42
C ILE A 177 19.99 -0.44 12.63
N GLU A 178 20.87 0.55 12.49
CA GLU A 178 21.30 1.39 13.63
C GLU A 178 20.15 2.25 14.17
N LYS A 179 19.27 2.74 13.30
CA LYS A 179 18.02 3.42 13.72
C LYS A 179 17.05 2.46 14.42
N SER A 180 16.95 1.22 13.94
CA SER A 180 16.16 0.17 14.59
C SER A 180 16.70 -0.16 15.99
N LYS A 181 18.03 -0.22 16.16
CA LYS A 181 18.67 -0.36 17.48
C LYS A 181 18.41 0.85 18.37
N GLU A 182 18.54 2.07 17.86
CA GLU A 182 18.25 3.28 18.61
C GLU A 182 16.81 3.28 19.14
N ALA A 183 15.85 2.92 18.28
CA ALA A 183 14.45 2.78 18.65
C ALA A 183 14.24 1.71 19.72
N MET A 184 14.84 0.52 19.58
CA MET A 184 14.75 -0.52 20.61
C MET A 184 15.42 -0.12 21.93
N ARG A 185 16.59 0.55 21.91
CA ARG A 185 17.27 1.04 23.11
C ARG A 185 16.39 2.00 23.90
N ARG A 186 15.82 3.02 23.23
CA ARG A 186 14.91 3.99 23.85
C ARG A 186 13.59 3.34 24.30
N LEU A 187 13.04 2.42 23.51
CA LEU A 187 11.81 1.71 23.87
C LEU A 187 12.00 0.83 25.11
N ILE A 188 13.06 0.01 25.16
CA ILE A 188 13.34 -0.87 26.31
C ILE A 188 13.58 -0.04 27.59
N ASN A 189 14.40 1.01 27.50
CA ASN A 189 14.71 1.88 28.65
C ASN A 189 13.50 2.68 29.16
N GLY A 190 12.45 2.86 28.36
CA GLY A 190 11.21 3.55 28.76
C GLY A 190 10.05 2.61 29.13
N MET A 191 10.22 1.29 29.11
CA MET A 191 9.23 0.34 29.64
C MET A 191 9.15 0.42 31.18
N ARG A 192 8.00 0.06 31.75
CA ARG A 192 7.81 0.01 33.20
C ARG A 192 8.52 -1.22 33.77
N SER A 193 8.86 -1.22 35.07
CA SER A 193 9.39 -2.41 35.76
C SER A 193 8.40 -3.57 35.82
N THR A 194 7.09 -3.27 35.69
CA THR A 194 6.00 -4.24 35.57
C THR A 194 5.89 -4.88 34.20
N ASP A 195 6.50 -4.30 33.16
CA ASP A 195 6.38 -4.79 31.78
C ASP A 195 7.37 -5.95 31.54
N THR A 196 7.02 -6.82 30.59
CA THR A 196 7.85 -7.94 30.13
C THR A 196 8.21 -7.75 28.66
N PHE A 197 9.34 -8.30 28.20
CA PHE A 197 9.76 -8.15 26.81
C PHE A 197 10.61 -9.30 26.28
N ASN A 198 10.75 -9.37 24.95
CA ASN A 198 11.63 -10.30 24.24
C ASN A 198 12.09 -9.71 22.90
N VAL A 199 13.19 -10.22 22.34
CA VAL A 199 13.72 -9.81 21.03
C VAL A 199 13.85 -11.02 20.12
N VAL A 200 13.21 -10.94 18.95
CA VAL A 200 13.28 -11.91 17.85
C VAL A 200 13.85 -11.21 16.64
N ARG A 201 14.93 -11.71 16.05
CA ARG A 201 15.48 -11.23 14.78
C ARG A 201 15.15 -12.16 13.62
N PHE A 202 15.03 -11.61 12.41
CA PHE A 202 14.89 -12.39 11.18
C PHE A 202 15.76 -11.83 10.05
N ALA A 203 16.33 -12.73 9.26
CA ALA A 203 17.09 -12.46 8.05
C ALA A 203 16.99 -13.70 7.14
N GLY A 204 18.11 -14.20 6.61
CA GLY A 204 18.18 -15.53 5.98
C GLY A 204 17.87 -16.67 6.96
N ASP A 205 17.97 -16.42 8.26
CA ASP A 205 17.61 -17.29 9.38
C ASP A 205 16.61 -16.58 10.33
N THR A 206 16.32 -17.18 11.48
CA THR A 206 15.67 -16.47 12.61
C THR A 206 16.43 -16.77 13.89
N GLY A 207 16.43 -15.80 14.81
CA GLY A 207 17.05 -15.93 16.13
C GLY A 207 16.13 -15.31 17.18
N THR A 208 16.06 -15.91 18.36
CA THR A 208 15.28 -15.40 19.49
C THR A 208 16.20 -15.27 20.70
N LEU A 209 16.07 -14.19 21.46
CA LEU A 209 16.85 -13.93 22.66
C LEU A 209 16.49 -14.90 23.80
N TRP A 210 15.19 -15.03 24.11
CA TRP A 210 14.69 -15.94 25.16
C TRP A 210 13.48 -16.74 24.68
N ASN A 211 13.34 -17.99 25.13
CA ASN A 211 12.20 -18.85 24.75
C ASN A 211 10.82 -18.36 25.26
N LYS A 212 10.82 -17.37 26.16
CA LYS A 212 9.65 -16.63 26.66
C LYS A 212 10.08 -15.20 27.03
N PRO A 213 9.18 -14.20 27.00
CA PRO A 213 9.48 -12.87 27.51
C PRO A 213 9.90 -12.86 28.98
N LYS A 214 10.80 -11.93 29.33
CA LYS A 214 11.30 -11.71 30.70
C LYS A 214 10.88 -10.34 31.25
N PRO A 215 10.77 -10.15 32.59
CA PRO A 215 10.51 -8.83 33.18
C PRO A 215 11.60 -7.80 32.91
N ASN A 216 11.22 -6.52 32.87
CA ASN A 216 12.11 -5.39 32.63
C ASN A 216 13.02 -5.06 33.84
N THR A 217 13.99 -5.94 34.12
CA THR A 217 15.04 -5.74 35.13
C THR A 217 16.34 -5.29 34.49
N ALA A 218 17.18 -4.56 35.24
CA ALA A 218 18.47 -4.06 34.74
C ALA A 218 19.35 -5.16 34.12
N ALA A 219 19.39 -6.36 34.72
CA ALA A 219 20.13 -7.50 34.17
C ALA A 219 19.58 -8.00 32.82
N ASN A 220 18.25 -8.11 32.69
CA ASN A 220 17.60 -8.52 31.44
C ASN A 220 17.75 -7.43 30.35
N VAL A 221 17.69 -6.15 30.72
CA VAL A 221 18.00 -5.02 29.82
C VAL A 221 19.45 -5.12 29.33
N SER A 222 20.43 -5.24 30.22
CA SER A 222 21.85 -5.37 29.86
C SER A 222 22.16 -6.63 29.02
N GLU A 223 21.38 -7.70 29.15
CA GLU A 223 21.44 -8.86 28.27
C GLU A 223 20.86 -8.57 26.88
N ALA A 224 19.66 -7.98 26.82
CA ALA A 224 18.99 -7.67 25.56
C ALA A 224 19.72 -6.60 24.74
N LEU A 225 20.28 -5.56 25.38
CA LEU A 225 21.02 -4.52 24.67
C LEU A 225 22.30 -5.08 24.03
N ARG A 226 23.01 -6.01 24.70
CA ARG A 226 24.15 -6.72 24.08
C ARG A 226 23.73 -7.57 22.88
N TYR A 227 22.55 -8.20 22.94
CA TYR A 227 22.00 -8.93 21.80
C TYR A 227 21.66 -8.00 20.62
N ILE A 228 20.98 -6.88 20.89
CA ILE A 228 20.62 -5.86 19.88
C ILE A 228 21.87 -5.26 19.21
N GLU A 229 22.91 -4.93 19.98
CA GLU A 229 24.14 -4.36 19.42
C GLU A 229 24.98 -5.38 18.62
N SER A 230 24.68 -6.68 18.71
CA SER A 230 25.26 -7.71 17.83
C SER A 230 24.67 -7.68 16.40
N PHE A 231 23.52 -7.05 16.19
CA PHE A 231 22.81 -7.10 14.91
C PHE A 231 23.56 -6.35 13.79
N ARG A 232 23.55 -6.94 12.58
CA ARG A 232 24.12 -6.39 11.35
C ARG A 232 23.19 -6.78 10.20
N GLY A 233 22.86 -5.84 9.32
CA GLY A 233 22.04 -6.12 8.14
C GLY A 233 22.79 -7.01 7.13
N ARG A 234 22.32 -8.25 6.92
CA ARG A 234 22.91 -9.20 5.95
C ARG A 234 21.95 -10.33 5.57
N GLY A 235 22.03 -10.77 4.30
CA GLY A 235 21.26 -11.91 3.78
C GLY A 235 19.79 -11.59 3.48
N GLY A 236 19.01 -12.62 3.16
CA GLY A 236 17.58 -12.48 2.79
C GLY A 236 16.65 -12.11 3.95
N THR A 237 15.34 -12.14 3.72
CA THR A 237 14.34 -11.55 4.62
C THR A 237 13.19 -12.52 4.94
N ARG A 238 13.41 -13.49 5.83
CA ARG A 238 12.39 -14.50 6.24
C ARG A 238 11.35 -13.96 7.24
N MET A 239 10.81 -12.76 6.97
CA MET A 239 9.86 -12.03 7.82
C MET A 239 8.66 -12.90 8.29
N ARG A 240 8.07 -13.68 7.37
CA ARG A 240 6.98 -14.62 7.71
C ARG A 240 7.37 -15.61 8.81
N LYS A 241 8.61 -16.11 8.84
CA LYS A 241 9.07 -17.00 9.90
C LYS A 241 9.30 -16.23 11.20
N GLY A 242 9.96 -15.07 11.17
CA GLY A 242 10.16 -14.24 12.37
C GLY A 242 8.86 -13.87 13.08
N ILE A 243 7.81 -13.56 12.31
CA ILE A 243 6.45 -13.29 12.83
C ILE A 243 5.82 -14.54 13.45
N LEU A 244 5.96 -15.72 12.84
CA LEU A 244 5.45 -16.98 13.40
C LEU A 244 6.21 -17.36 14.69
N ASP A 245 7.54 -17.32 14.66
CA ASP A 245 8.42 -17.65 15.80
C ASP A 245 8.15 -16.73 17.00
N ALA A 246 7.83 -15.45 16.76
CA ALA A 246 7.45 -14.47 17.78
C ALA A 246 6.03 -14.69 18.35
N LEU A 247 5.03 -14.85 17.49
CA LEU A 247 3.63 -14.99 17.91
C LEU A 247 3.30 -16.36 18.53
N ALA A 248 4.09 -17.40 18.23
CA ALA A 248 3.93 -18.73 18.78
C ALA A 248 4.38 -18.88 20.25
N GLN A 249 5.13 -17.91 20.81
CA GLN A 249 5.59 -17.95 22.20
C GLN A 249 4.39 -17.98 23.17
N PRO A 250 4.46 -18.68 24.32
CA PRO A 250 3.36 -18.69 25.30
C PRO A 250 3.04 -17.27 25.79
N ALA A 251 1.76 -16.90 25.84
CA ALA A 251 1.30 -15.58 26.30
C ALA A 251 1.13 -15.51 27.82
N ALA A 252 1.65 -14.45 28.44
CA ALA A 252 1.51 -14.24 29.88
C ALA A 252 0.07 -13.79 30.22
N LYS A 253 -0.59 -14.49 31.16
CA LYS A 253 -1.92 -14.08 31.66
C LYS A 253 -1.83 -12.72 32.36
N GLY A 254 -2.80 -11.84 32.12
CA GLY A 254 -2.87 -10.49 32.71
C GLY A 254 -2.08 -9.41 31.95
N TYR A 255 -1.32 -9.77 30.91
CA TYR A 255 -0.55 -8.83 30.10
C TYR A 255 -1.26 -8.48 28.79
N LEU A 256 -1.18 -7.21 28.37
CA LEU A 256 -1.48 -6.83 27.00
C LEU A 256 -0.26 -7.13 26.11
N ARG A 257 -0.31 -8.25 25.37
CA ARG A 257 0.74 -8.62 24.42
C ARG A 257 0.74 -7.74 23.18
N ILE A 258 1.91 -7.18 22.88
CA ILE A 258 2.16 -6.33 21.72
C ILE A 258 3.41 -6.83 21.00
N ALA A 259 3.27 -7.10 19.70
CA ALA A 259 4.39 -7.42 18.82
C ALA A 259 4.74 -6.16 18.01
N LEU A 260 6.00 -5.74 18.02
CA LEU A 260 6.48 -4.60 17.24
C LEU A 260 7.43 -5.09 16.14
N LEU A 261 7.01 -4.96 14.89
CA LEU A 261 7.80 -5.31 13.71
C LEU A 261 8.63 -4.10 13.24
N LEU A 262 9.96 -4.18 13.30
CA LEU A 262 10.90 -3.18 12.77
C LEU A 262 11.49 -3.69 11.44
N THR A 263 11.29 -2.97 10.34
CA THR A 263 11.71 -3.39 8.97
C THR A 263 11.58 -2.23 7.98
N ASP A 264 12.22 -2.34 6.82
CA ASP A 264 11.94 -1.52 5.63
C ASP A 264 10.71 -2.04 4.83
N GLY A 265 10.28 -3.27 5.07
CA GLY A 265 9.18 -3.94 4.40
C GLY A 265 9.50 -4.49 3.00
N TYR A 266 10.78 -4.63 2.65
CA TYR A 266 11.24 -5.04 1.31
C TYR A 266 11.13 -6.55 1.06
N VAL A 267 9.90 -7.06 0.95
CA VAL A 267 9.59 -8.47 0.65
C VAL A 267 8.49 -8.60 -0.42
N GLY A 268 8.58 -9.63 -1.26
CA GLY A 268 7.59 -9.93 -2.31
C GLY A 268 6.46 -10.88 -1.89
N ASN A 269 6.34 -11.26 -0.62
CA ASN A 269 5.31 -12.19 -0.13
C ASN A 269 4.45 -11.57 1.00
N GLU A 270 3.81 -10.44 0.71
CA GLU A 270 2.94 -9.76 1.68
C GLU A 270 1.74 -10.65 2.07
N ARG A 271 1.17 -11.40 1.12
CA ARG A 271 0.01 -12.28 1.38
C ARG A 271 0.32 -13.34 2.44
N GLY A 272 1.47 -14.01 2.36
CA GLY A 272 1.88 -15.03 3.33
C GLY A 272 2.19 -14.46 4.73
N ILE A 273 2.54 -13.18 4.82
CA ILE A 273 2.74 -12.44 6.07
C ILE A 273 1.38 -12.10 6.69
N PHE A 274 0.43 -11.53 5.93
CA PHE A 274 -0.91 -11.22 6.43
C PHE A 274 -1.64 -12.47 6.95
N GLN A 275 -1.51 -13.60 6.24
CA GLN A 275 -2.06 -14.89 6.69
C GLN A 275 -1.39 -15.42 7.97
N ALA A 276 -0.10 -15.17 8.18
CA ALA A 276 0.60 -15.56 9.40
C ALA A 276 0.13 -14.74 10.61
N ILE A 277 0.01 -13.41 10.45
CA ILE A 277 -0.47 -12.49 11.49
C ILE A 277 -1.91 -12.87 11.90
N GLU A 278 -2.82 -12.99 10.94
CA GLU A 278 -4.23 -13.26 11.25
C GLU A 278 -4.44 -14.63 11.91
N LYS A 279 -3.63 -15.64 11.57
CA LYS A 279 -3.70 -16.99 12.17
C LYS A 279 -3.10 -17.03 13.57
N GLU A 280 -1.87 -16.53 13.77
CA GLU A 280 -1.11 -16.77 15.00
C GLU A 280 -1.16 -15.64 16.02
N ARG A 281 -1.75 -14.47 15.73
CA ARG A 281 -1.73 -13.35 16.69
C ARG A 281 -2.34 -13.67 18.06
N ARG A 282 -3.28 -14.62 18.18
CA ARG A 282 -3.79 -15.15 19.48
C ARG A 282 -4.17 -14.08 20.52
N GLY A 283 -4.70 -12.94 20.07
CA GLY A 283 -5.06 -11.79 20.91
C GLY A 283 -3.99 -10.70 21.04
N ALA A 284 -2.73 -10.97 20.68
CA ALA A 284 -1.70 -9.94 20.55
C ALA A 284 -2.10 -8.84 19.56
N ARG A 285 -1.54 -7.65 19.76
CA ARG A 285 -1.62 -6.54 18.80
C ARG A 285 -0.30 -6.40 18.04
N VAL A 286 -0.33 -6.44 16.71
CA VAL A 286 0.88 -6.23 15.90
C VAL A 286 0.93 -4.77 15.45
N PHE A 287 1.96 -4.07 15.93
CA PHE A 287 2.36 -2.75 15.46
C PHE A 287 3.57 -2.88 14.54
N THR A 288 3.79 -1.89 13.68
CA THR A 288 4.97 -1.84 12.80
C THR A 288 5.70 -0.51 12.97
N LEU A 289 7.01 -0.52 12.74
CA LEU A 289 7.87 0.66 12.64
C LEU A 289 8.68 0.53 11.35
N GLY A 290 8.24 1.24 10.32
CA GLY A 290 8.96 1.37 9.07
C GLY A 290 10.18 2.27 9.24
N VAL A 291 11.36 1.75 8.93
CA VAL A 291 12.62 2.48 9.08
C VAL A 291 13.25 2.72 7.70
N GLY A 292 13.39 3.99 7.30
CA GLY A 292 14.00 4.36 6.02
C GLY A 292 13.26 5.47 5.27
N SER A 293 13.77 5.79 4.08
CA SER A 293 13.28 6.84 3.18
C SER A 293 12.03 6.46 2.39
N SER A 294 11.93 5.19 1.98
CA SER A 294 10.97 4.68 0.97
C SER A 294 10.47 3.27 1.32
N VAL A 295 10.08 3.08 2.59
CA VAL A 295 9.66 1.78 3.12
C VAL A 295 8.37 1.29 2.45
N ASN A 296 8.13 -0.02 2.42
CA ASN A 296 6.90 -0.60 1.88
C ASN A 296 5.70 -0.34 2.83
N ARG A 297 5.19 0.90 2.82
CA ARG A 297 4.07 1.35 3.66
C ARG A 297 2.81 0.51 3.44
N TYR A 298 2.59 -0.01 2.23
CA TYR A 298 1.50 -0.95 1.98
C TYR A 298 1.64 -2.21 2.84
N LEU A 299 2.79 -2.89 2.85
CA LEU A 299 3.00 -4.03 3.74
C LEU A 299 2.81 -3.63 5.22
N LEU A 300 3.37 -2.49 5.64
CA LEU A 300 3.43 -2.10 7.04
C LEU A 300 2.08 -1.66 7.63
N ASP A 301 1.32 -0.82 6.92
CA ASP A 301 -0.05 -0.44 7.28
C ASP A 301 -0.98 -1.65 7.33
N ARG A 302 -0.80 -2.60 6.41
CA ARG A 302 -1.67 -3.78 6.26
C ARG A 302 -1.32 -4.84 7.30
N ALA A 303 -0.04 -5.04 7.61
CA ALA A 303 0.38 -5.90 8.71
C ALA A 303 -0.15 -5.39 10.07
N ALA A 304 -0.12 -4.07 10.29
CA ALA A 304 -0.74 -3.45 11.46
C ALA A 304 -2.27 -3.63 11.49
N GLU A 305 -2.96 -3.48 10.36
CA GLU A 305 -4.41 -3.69 10.23
C GLU A 305 -4.82 -5.12 10.58
N PHE A 306 -4.19 -6.15 10.00
CA PHE A 306 -4.41 -7.55 10.39
C PHE A 306 -4.00 -7.80 11.85
N GLY A 307 -3.09 -7.00 12.39
CA GLY A 307 -2.65 -7.01 13.77
C GLY A 307 -3.54 -6.30 14.79
N ARG A 308 -4.61 -5.58 14.39
CA ARG A 308 -5.33 -4.61 15.27
C ARG A 308 -4.43 -3.52 15.90
N GLY A 309 -3.26 -3.24 15.32
CA GLY A 309 -2.31 -2.20 15.78
C GLY A 309 -2.18 -1.01 14.82
N GLU A 310 -1.04 -0.32 14.85
CA GLU A 310 -0.73 0.82 13.98
C GLU A 310 0.69 0.71 13.37
N ALA A 311 0.88 1.29 12.19
CA ALA A 311 2.18 1.48 11.56
C ALA A 311 2.79 2.86 11.85
N PHE A 312 3.97 2.89 12.43
CA PHE A 312 4.81 4.07 12.60
C PHE A 312 5.90 4.12 11.52
N TYR A 313 6.45 5.31 11.29
CA TYR A 313 7.48 5.55 10.29
C TYR A 313 8.56 6.46 10.88
N VAL A 314 9.83 6.21 10.55
CA VAL A 314 10.96 7.06 10.92
C VAL A 314 12.00 7.09 9.80
N ARG A 315 12.31 8.30 9.30
CA ARG A 315 13.38 8.55 8.31
C ARG A 315 14.77 8.61 8.97
N GLN A 316 15.80 8.87 8.17
CA GLN A 316 17.19 9.01 8.61
C GLN A 316 17.49 10.34 9.31
N ASP A 317 16.98 11.42 8.74
CA ASP A 317 17.00 12.79 9.24
C ASP A 317 16.09 13.03 10.46
N GLU A 318 14.96 12.32 10.57
CA GLU A 318 14.02 12.48 11.69
C GLU A 318 14.59 12.08 13.05
N ASN A 319 14.38 12.92 14.08
CA ASN A 319 14.65 12.55 15.47
C ASN A 319 13.64 11.48 15.94
N SER A 320 14.18 10.31 16.28
CA SER A 320 13.50 9.11 16.77
C SER A 320 12.60 9.38 17.98
N ASP A 321 12.95 10.30 18.88
CA ASP A 321 12.18 10.59 20.11
C ASP A 321 10.74 11.01 19.82
N LYS A 322 10.49 11.77 18.74
CA LYS A 322 9.12 12.17 18.36
C LYS A 322 8.26 10.97 17.98
N VAL A 323 8.84 9.98 17.30
CA VAL A 323 8.16 8.75 16.88
C VAL A 323 7.99 7.78 18.06
N ILE A 324 9.00 7.67 18.92
CA ILE A 324 9.02 6.76 20.07
C ILE A 324 8.09 7.25 21.19
N ASN A 325 8.08 8.55 21.50
CA ASN A 325 7.11 9.11 22.43
C ASN A 325 5.67 8.99 21.87
N LYS A 326 5.48 9.07 20.55
CA LYS A 326 4.19 8.77 19.90
C LYS A 326 3.82 7.28 20.05
N PHE A 327 4.77 6.35 19.91
CA PHE A 327 4.56 4.92 20.15
C PHE A 327 4.17 4.64 21.62
N PHE A 328 4.92 5.14 22.60
CA PHE A 328 4.59 4.99 24.03
C PHE A 328 3.20 5.54 24.34
N LEU A 329 2.90 6.79 23.95
CA LEU A 329 1.56 7.38 24.14
C LEU A 329 0.43 6.60 23.46
N ARG A 330 0.75 5.73 22.50
CA ARG A 330 -0.18 4.79 21.88
C ARG A 330 -0.34 3.51 22.68
N VAL A 331 0.78 2.86 22.95
CA VAL A 331 0.88 1.51 23.50
C VAL A 331 0.65 1.48 25.01
N ASP A 332 0.83 2.61 25.72
CA ASP A 332 0.44 2.78 27.13
C ASP A 332 -1.07 2.97 27.33
N ARG A 333 -1.79 3.37 26.27
CA ARG A 333 -3.18 3.86 26.38
C ARG A 333 -4.06 3.35 25.22
N PRO A 334 -4.41 2.04 25.18
CA PRO A 334 -5.66 1.60 24.55
C PRO A 334 -6.82 2.32 25.25
N VAL A 335 -7.60 3.10 24.49
CA VAL A 335 -8.69 3.93 25.04
C VAL A 335 -10.02 3.20 24.96
N LEU A 336 -10.27 2.43 23.90
CA LEU A 336 -11.48 1.65 23.75
C LEU A 336 -11.22 0.40 22.92
N THR A 337 -11.59 -0.78 23.42
CA THR A 337 -11.54 -2.03 22.64
C THR A 337 -12.92 -2.54 22.29
N ASP A 338 -12.97 -3.44 21.31
CA ASP A 338 -14.14 -4.25 20.95
C ASP A 338 -15.37 -3.37 20.72
N ILE A 339 -15.17 -2.42 19.80
CA ILE A 339 -16.06 -1.29 19.54
C ILE A 339 -17.20 -1.71 18.61
N GLU A 340 -18.41 -1.37 19.00
CA GLU A 340 -19.63 -1.59 18.22
C GLU A 340 -20.36 -0.26 18.03
N ILE A 341 -21.08 -0.12 16.92
CA ILE A 341 -21.93 1.03 16.66
C ILE A 341 -23.33 0.52 16.33
N ASP A 342 -24.27 0.97 17.14
CA ASP A 342 -25.70 0.81 16.98
C ASP A 342 -26.21 2.09 16.28
N TRP A 343 -26.74 1.93 15.06
CA TRP A 343 -27.04 3.04 14.15
C TRP A 343 -28.48 3.55 14.25
N GLY A 344 -29.28 3.03 15.19
CA GLY A 344 -30.69 3.38 15.30
C GLY A 344 -31.45 3.13 14.00
N ASN A 345 -32.21 4.13 13.54
CA ASN A 345 -33.03 4.03 12.34
C ASN A 345 -32.30 4.41 11.02
N LEU A 346 -30.98 4.69 11.04
CA LEU A 346 -30.24 5.02 9.83
C LEU A 346 -30.07 3.78 8.94
N ASP A 347 -30.56 3.88 7.70
CA ASP A 347 -30.35 2.91 6.61
C ASP A 347 -28.89 2.92 6.13
N VAL A 348 -27.96 2.45 6.97
CA VAL A 348 -26.54 2.34 6.61
C VAL A 348 -26.15 0.92 6.23
N THR A 349 -25.43 0.81 5.12
CA THR A 349 -24.97 -0.47 4.57
C THR A 349 -23.51 -0.40 4.13
N GLU A 350 -22.92 -1.56 3.82
CA GLU A 350 -21.57 -1.64 3.26
C GLU A 350 -20.49 -0.93 4.09
N LEU A 351 -20.60 -1.02 5.42
CA LEU A 351 -19.72 -0.37 6.40
C LEU A 351 -18.28 -0.90 6.35
N SER A 352 -17.30 0.01 6.46
CA SER A 352 -15.88 -0.29 6.40
C SER A 352 -15.02 0.54 7.36
N PRO A 353 -14.21 -0.08 8.23
CA PRO A 353 -13.93 -1.50 8.32
C PRO A 353 -15.07 -2.30 8.99
N ALA A 354 -15.44 -3.46 8.41
CA ALA A 354 -16.52 -4.33 8.89
C ALA A 354 -16.32 -4.95 10.30
N LYS A 355 -15.16 -4.72 10.93
CA LYS A 355 -14.99 -4.76 12.38
C LYS A 355 -14.23 -3.49 12.75
N VAL A 356 -14.77 -2.71 13.68
CA VAL A 356 -14.13 -1.47 14.13
C VAL A 356 -12.82 -1.82 14.84
N PRO A 357 -11.69 -1.18 14.51
CA PRO A 357 -10.41 -1.42 15.17
C PRO A 357 -10.44 -0.87 16.60
N ASP A 358 -9.48 -1.31 17.43
CA ASP A 358 -9.30 -0.72 18.75
C ASP A 358 -8.89 0.76 18.62
N LEU A 359 -9.43 1.58 19.52
CA LEU A 359 -9.10 2.99 19.63
C LEU A 359 -7.83 3.16 20.46
N TRP A 360 -6.84 3.78 19.85
CA TRP A 360 -5.59 4.16 20.50
C TRP A 360 -5.49 5.68 20.66
N ALA A 361 -4.94 6.15 21.79
CA ALA A 361 -4.99 7.56 22.17
C ALA A 361 -4.47 8.52 21.07
N GLY A 362 -5.30 9.48 20.65
CA GLY A 362 -4.95 10.52 19.66
C GLY A 362 -5.10 10.14 18.19
N GLN A 363 -5.88 9.11 17.85
CA GLN A 363 -6.32 8.81 16.48
C GLN A 363 -7.84 8.68 16.45
N PRO A 364 -8.54 9.27 15.48
CA PRO A 364 -9.93 8.97 15.26
C PRO A 364 -10.11 7.58 14.64
N ILE A 365 -11.19 6.91 15.03
CA ILE A 365 -11.82 5.87 14.21
C ILE A 365 -12.34 6.56 12.94
N ARG A 366 -12.22 5.88 11.79
CA ARG A 366 -12.91 6.25 10.56
C ARG A 366 -13.71 5.07 10.06
N ILE A 367 -15.00 5.28 9.86
CA ILE A 367 -15.94 4.31 9.31
C ILE A 367 -16.53 4.93 8.05
N HIS A 368 -16.42 4.20 6.94
CA HIS A 368 -16.96 4.57 5.65
C HIS A 368 -18.16 3.69 5.35
N GLY A 369 -19.20 4.19 4.69
CA GLY A 369 -20.39 3.39 4.38
C GLY A 369 -21.25 3.99 3.29
N ARG A 370 -22.37 3.33 3.02
CA ARG A 370 -23.45 3.81 2.15
C ARG A 370 -24.72 4.05 2.96
N TYR A 371 -25.63 4.80 2.36
CA TYR A 371 -27.03 4.88 2.76
C TYR A 371 -27.93 5.01 1.52
N THR A 372 -29.18 4.58 1.55
CA THR A 372 -30.14 4.82 0.45
C THR A 372 -31.15 5.90 0.81
N LYS A 373 -31.61 5.92 2.06
CA LYS A 373 -32.46 6.96 2.63
C LYS A 373 -31.64 7.92 3.49
N GLY A 374 -31.83 9.22 3.28
CA GLY A 374 -31.32 10.24 4.20
C GLY A 374 -32.10 10.25 5.51
N GLY A 375 -31.48 10.74 6.57
CA GLY A 375 -32.06 10.79 7.91
C GLY A 375 -31.12 11.43 8.92
N GLU A 376 -31.62 11.60 10.15
CA GLU A 376 -30.84 12.05 11.29
C GLU A 376 -31.20 11.19 12.51
N GLU A 377 -30.19 10.79 13.28
CA GLU A 377 -30.35 9.85 14.39
C GLU A 377 -29.28 10.06 15.46
N THR A 378 -29.56 9.65 16.70
CA THR A 378 -28.56 9.56 17.76
C THR A 378 -28.01 8.14 17.86
N ILE A 379 -26.98 7.85 17.08
CA ILE A 379 -26.28 6.55 17.10
C ILE A 379 -25.60 6.32 18.45
N VAL A 380 -25.40 5.05 18.81
CA VAL A 380 -24.80 4.65 20.08
C VAL A 380 -23.50 3.88 19.83
N VAL A 381 -22.37 4.49 20.14
CA VAL A 381 -21.06 3.83 20.18
C VAL A 381 -20.92 3.08 21.50
N ARG A 382 -20.60 1.79 21.42
CA ARG A 382 -20.42 0.88 22.56
C ARG A 382 -18.99 0.29 22.52
N GLY A 383 -18.47 -0.15 23.65
CA GLY A 383 -17.18 -0.84 23.71
C GLY A 383 -16.68 -1.06 25.14
N GLN A 384 -15.41 -1.42 25.29
CA GLN A 384 -14.77 -1.66 26.58
C GLN A 384 -13.64 -0.66 26.86
N LEU A 385 -13.81 0.17 27.90
CA LEU A 385 -12.79 1.09 28.43
C LEU A 385 -12.23 0.48 29.72
N ARG A 386 -11.02 -0.10 29.66
CA ARG A 386 -10.36 -0.77 30.81
C ARG A 386 -11.28 -1.77 31.54
N ASN A 387 -11.89 -2.68 30.79
CA ASN A 387 -12.88 -3.69 31.25
C ASN A 387 -14.15 -3.11 31.91
N ARG A 388 -14.46 -1.83 31.69
CA ARG A 388 -15.77 -1.24 32.02
C ARG A 388 -16.54 -0.96 30.73
N PRO A 389 -17.85 -1.21 30.69
CA PRO A 389 -18.66 -0.88 29.54
C PRO A 389 -18.63 0.63 29.28
N TYR A 390 -18.36 0.98 28.03
CA TYR A 390 -18.38 2.35 27.54
C TYR A 390 -19.59 2.54 26.63
N LYS A 391 -20.24 3.70 26.76
CA LYS A 391 -21.33 4.14 25.89
C LYS A 391 -21.13 5.63 25.58
N GLN A 392 -21.20 5.99 24.30
CA GLN A 392 -21.26 7.38 23.85
C GLN A 392 -22.40 7.51 22.82
N ASN A 393 -23.31 8.43 23.08
CA ASN A 393 -24.35 8.80 22.12
C ASN A 393 -23.80 9.88 21.18
N LEU A 394 -24.10 9.79 19.89
CA LEU A 394 -23.58 10.68 18.84
C LEU A 394 -24.69 11.02 17.84
N ARG A 395 -24.97 12.32 17.63
CA ARG A 395 -25.94 12.77 16.60
C ARG A 395 -25.29 12.73 15.22
N VAL A 396 -25.83 11.91 14.32
CA VAL A 396 -25.34 11.73 12.95
C VAL A 396 -26.45 12.07 11.95
N GLN A 397 -26.12 12.94 11.00
CA GLN A 397 -26.98 13.37 9.91
C GLN A 397 -26.44 12.83 8.58
N LEU A 398 -27.32 12.22 7.77
CA LEU A 398 -27.04 11.72 6.44
C LEU A 398 -28.03 12.39 5.47
N PRO A 399 -27.63 13.46 4.75
CA PRO A 399 -28.53 14.23 3.88
C PRO A 399 -28.98 13.42 2.66
N GLN A 400 -30.28 13.49 2.34
CA GLN A 400 -30.87 12.81 1.16
C GLN A 400 -30.41 13.41 -0.17
N ASN A 401 -29.93 14.65 -0.17
CA ASN A 401 -29.36 15.36 -1.31
C ASN A 401 -28.11 16.10 -0.84
N GLU A 402 -26.93 15.68 -1.30
CA GLU A 402 -25.65 16.33 -0.98
C GLU A 402 -24.69 16.17 -2.17
N PRO A 403 -24.68 17.10 -3.13
CA PRO A 403 -23.82 17.03 -4.31
C PRO A 403 -22.34 17.33 -4.01
N ALA A 404 -22.03 17.94 -2.86
CA ALA A 404 -20.65 18.19 -2.45
C ALA A 404 -19.93 16.86 -2.10
N HIS A 405 -18.62 16.96 -1.85
CA HIS A 405 -17.77 15.84 -1.40
C HIS A 405 -17.84 14.57 -2.28
N ALA A 406 -18.07 14.69 -3.59
CA ALA A 406 -18.20 13.55 -4.53
C ALA A 406 -17.03 12.55 -4.54
N THR A 407 -15.88 12.93 -3.97
CA THR A 407 -14.75 12.02 -3.68
C THR A 407 -15.08 10.93 -2.65
N MET A 408 -16.09 11.10 -1.79
CA MET A 408 -16.52 10.11 -0.79
C MET A 408 -16.94 8.78 -1.43
N ALA A 409 -17.59 8.82 -2.60
CA ALA A 409 -17.93 7.62 -3.36
C ALA A 409 -16.66 6.81 -3.76
N THR A 410 -15.61 7.50 -4.19
CA THR A 410 -14.31 6.92 -4.55
C THR A 410 -13.54 6.42 -3.32
N VAL A 411 -13.62 7.15 -2.20
CA VAL A 411 -13.04 6.76 -0.90
C VAL A 411 -13.69 5.46 -0.41
N TRP A 412 -15.02 5.42 -0.32
CA TRP A 412 -15.78 4.26 0.09
C TRP A 412 -15.46 3.03 -0.79
N ALA A 413 -15.46 3.18 -2.12
CA ALA A 413 -15.18 2.08 -3.03
C ALA A 413 -13.76 1.51 -2.87
N ARG A 414 -12.74 2.36 -2.60
CA ARG A 414 -11.38 1.90 -2.26
C ARG A 414 -11.37 1.09 -0.96
N GLN A 415 -12.17 1.46 0.04
CA GLN A 415 -12.27 0.72 1.30
C GLN A 415 -13.04 -0.60 1.16
N GLN A 416 -14.01 -0.69 0.25
CA GLN A 416 -14.63 -1.98 -0.09
C GLN A 416 -13.67 -2.90 -0.84
N VAL A 417 -12.88 -2.39 -1.79
CA VAL A 417 -11.79 -3.18 -2.40
C VAL A 417 -10.82 -3.68 -1.33
N ARG A 418 -10.42 -2.83 -0.36
CA ARG A 418 -9.58 -3.22 0.79
C ARG A 418 -10.23 -4.35 1.62
N GLN A 419 -11.54 -4.30 1.86
CA GLN A 419 -12.27 -5.39 2.54
C GLN A 419 -12.31 -6.69 1.76
N LEU A 420 -12.62 -6.64 0.46
CA LEU A 420 -12.74 -7.85 -0.35
C LEU A 420 -11.36 -8.51 -0.49
N MET A 421 -10.29 -7.73 -0.56
CA MET A 421 -8.91 -8.21 -0.42
C MET A 421 -8.65 -8.83 0.97
N ASN A 422 -9.15 -8.26 2.07
CA ASN A 422 -9.07 -8.88 3.40
C ASN A 422 -9.80 -10.23 3.47
N LYS A 423 -11.01 -10.32 2.88
CA LYS A 423 -11.76 -11.58 2.76
C LYS A 423 -10.96 -12.59 1.91
N MET A 424 -10.30 -12.15 0.83
CA MET A 424 -9.49 -13.03 0.00
C MET A 424 -8.19 -13.50 0.67
N VAL A 425 -7.57 -12.71 1.55
CA VAL A 425 -6.43 -13.16 2.38
C VAL A 425 -6.87 -14.27 3.34
N ARG A 426 -8.04 -14.13 3.97
CA ARG A 426 -8.63 -15.11 4.89
C ARG A 426 -9.13 -16.38 4.19
N ALA A 427 -9.56 -16.28 2.94
CA ALA A 427 -10.06 -17.41 2.17
C ALA A 427 -8.94 -18.41 1.78
N ARG A 428 -9.27 -19.71 1.79
CA ARG A 428 -8.52 -20.73 1.06
C ARG A 428 -8.81 -20.56 -0.44
N GLY A 429 -7.75 -20.37 -1.24
CA GLY A 429 -7.85 -20.16 -2.69
C GLY A 429 -8.30 -18.75 -3.12
N GLN A 430 -8.29 -18.52 -4.43
CA GLN A 430 -8.94 -17.36 -5.05
C GLN A 430 -10.43 -17.68 -5.25
N ARG A 431 -11.33 -16.88 -4.68
CA ARG A 431 -12.78 -17.00 -4.95
C ARG A 431 -13.15 -16.13 -6.13
N LYS A 432 -13.71 -16.73 -7.18
CA LYS A 432 -14.19 -16.07 -8.40
C LYS A 432 -15.14 -14.89 -8.07
N GLU A 433 -16.08 -15.12 -7.16
CA GLU A 433 -16.99 -14.11 -6.59
C GLU A 433 -16.29 -12.83 -6.11
N LEU A 434 -15.19 -12.97 -5.36
CA LEU A 434 -14.45 -11.84 -4.80
C LEU A 434 -13.66 -11.10 -5.88
N ILE A 435 -13.14 -11.83 -6.88
CA ILE A 435 -12.49 -11.23 -8.06
C ILE A 435 -13.52 -10.40 -8.83
N GLU A 436 -14.69 -10.95 -9.09
CA GLU A 436 -15.77 -10.29 -9.85
C GLU A 436 -16.29 -9.04 -9.14
N GLN A 437 -16.52 -9.10 -7.81
CA GLN A 437 -16.89 -7.94 -7.00
C GLN A 437 -15.80 -6.85 -7.00
N ILE A 438 -14.52 -7.20 -6.84
CA ILE A 438 -13.43 -6.21 -6.87
C ILE A 438 -13.27 -5.60 -8.26
N THR A 439 -13.37 -6.42 -9.30
CA THR A 439 -13.28 -5.97 -10.71
C THR A 439 -14.40 -4.99 -11.02
N GLN A 440 -15.64 -5.28 -10.61
CA GLN A 440 -16.78 -4.38 -10.86
C GLN A 440 -16.72 -3.09 -10.03
N LEU A 441 -16.23 -3.13 -8.77
CA LEU A 441 -15.91 -1.89 -8.04
C LEU A 441 -14.81 -1.09 -8.76
N GLY A 442 -13.80 -1.77 -9.29
CA GLY A 442 -12.73 -1.20 -10.10
C GLY A 442 -13.25 -0.47 -11.35
N LEU A 443 -14.12 -1.11 -12.12
CA LEU A 443 -14.71 -0.52 -13.32
C LEU A 443 -15.70 0.61 -12.98
N THR A 444 -16.61 0.38 -12.03
CA THR A 444 -17.68 1.33 -11.67
C THR A 444 -17.12 2.64 -11.07
N PHE A 445 -16.11 2.55 -10.22
CA PHE A 445 -15.51 3.71 -9.54
C PHE A 445 -14.16 4.13 -10.14
N ARG A 446 -13.80 3.58 -11.31
CA ARG A 446 -12.55 3.85 -12.06
C ARG A 446 -11.29 3.70 -11.18
N LEU A 447 -11.23 2.63 -10.39
CA LEU A 447 -10.12 2.29 -9.51
C LEU A 447 -9.19 1.27 -10.18
N MET A 448 -7.88 1.49 -10.04
CA MET A 448 -6.88 0.45 -10.28
C MET A 448 -6.94 -0.58 -9.15
N THR A 449 -6.98 -1.87 -9.50
CA THR A 449 -7.03 -3.01 -8.58
C THR A 449 -6.13 -4.14 -9.12
N GLN A 450 -6.03 -5.28 -8.44
CA GLN A 450 -5.28 -6.44 -8.96
C GLN A 450 -5.88 -7.02 -10.26
N TRP A 451 -7.11 -6.63 -10.64
CA TRP A 451 -7.81 -7.08 -11.85
C TRP A 451 -8.29 -5.95 -12.77
N THR A 452 -7.89 -4.69 -12.50
CA THR A 452 -8.24 -3.54 -13.35
C THR A 452 -7.05 -2.62 -13.58
N SER A 453 -6.71 -2.41 -14.84
CA SER A 453 -5.60 -1.56 -15.31
C SER A 453 -6.13 -0.32 -16.03
N PHE A 454 -5.42 0.79 -15.94
CA PHE A 454 -5.60 1.91 -16.86
C PHE A 454 -4.82 1.63 -18.15
N VAL A 455 -5.45 1.88 -19.31
CA VAL A 455 -4.79 1.84 -20.63
C VAL A 455 -4.80 3.25 -21.19
N ALA A 456 -3.62 3.80 -21.47
CA ALA A 456 -3.48 4.97 -22.31
C ALA A 456 -3.46 4.51 -23.78
N VAL A 457 -4.26 5.16 -24.62
CA VAL A 457 -4.21 4.99 -26.07
C VAL A 457 -3.74 6.32 -26.64
N GLU A 458 -2.66 6.30 -27.41
CA GLU A 458 -2.10 7.47 -28.08
C GLU A 458 -2.55 7.49 -29.55
N GLU A 459 -3.00 8.64 -30.04
CA GLU A 459 -3.51 8.77 -31.42
C GLU A 459 -2.39 8.78 -32.47
N LYS A 460 -1.14 8.97 -32.06
CA LYS A 460 0.03 9.00 -32.93
C LYS A 460 0.69 7.61 -32.98
N LEU A 461 0.81 7.05 -34.18
CA LEU A 461 1.57 5.81 -34.42
C LEU A 461 3.08 6.09 -34.31
N VAL A 462 3.63 6.02 -33.10
CA VAL A 462 5.08 6.11 -32.85
C VAL A 462 5.82 4.87 -33.36
N ASN A 463 5.18 3.70 -33.27
CA ASN A 463 5.71 2.45 -33.81
C ASN A 463 5.45 2.38 -35.32
N VAL A 464 6.41 2.83 -36.14
CA VAL A 464 6.30 2.89 -37.62
C VAL A 464 5.94 1.53 -38.25
N ASP A 465 6.52 0.44 -37.73
CA ASP A 465 6.26 -0.94 -38.17
C ASP A 465 5.00 -1.58 -37.54
N GLY A 466 4.26 -0.84 -36.72
CA GLY A 466 3.14 -1.36 -35.91
C GLY A 466 3.54 -2.31 -34.77
N LYS A 467 4.82 -2.68 -34.64
CA LYS A 467 5.36 -3.53 -33.56
C LYS A 467 5.58 -2.70 -32.28
N PRO A 468 5.02 -3.08 -31.12
CA PRO A 468 5.24 -2.33 -29.88
C PRO A 468 6.66 -2.57 -29.32
N GLN A 469 7.45 -1.51 -29.18
CA GLN A 469 8.73 -1.57 -28.46
C GLN A 469 8.51 -1.50 -26.95
N THR A 470 9.07 -2.45 -26.20
CA THR A 470 9.10 -2.39 -24.73
C THR A 470 10.37 -1.67 -24.28
N VAL A 471 10.20 -0.51 -23.62
CA VAL A 471 11.29 0.19 -22.93
C VAL A 471 11.21 -0.14 -21.44
N VAL A 472 12.32 -0.60 -20.86
CA VAL A 472 12.39 -0.95 -19.42
C VAL A 472 13.12 0.17 -18.70
N GLN A 473 12.39 0.94 -17.90
CA GLN A 473 12.97 2.02 -17.12
C GLN A 473 13.50 1.51 -15.78
N PRO A 474 14.81 1.60 -15.49
CA PRO A 474 15.33 1.31 -14.16
C PRO A 474 14.94 2.40 -13.14
N VAL A 475 14.88 2.03 -11.87
CA VAL A 475 14.60 2.92 -10.74
C VAL A 475 15.88 3.26 -9.96
N GLU A 476 15.86 4.42 -9.29
CA GLU A 476 16.90 4.82 -8.34
C GLU A 476 16.97 3.85 -7.14
N MET A 477 18.14 3.72 -6.53
CA MET A 477 18.28 3.02 -5.25
C MET A 477 17.70 3.92 -4.12
N PRO A 478 16.87 3.40 -3.20
CA PRO A 478 16.30 4.24 -2.14
C PRO A 478 17.35 4.87 -1.22
N GLU A 479 17.13 6.14 -0.88
CA GLU A 479 18.02 6.95 -0.02
C GLU A 479 18.32 6.22 1.31
N GLY A 480 19.61 6.00 1.60
CA GLY A 480 20.08 5.34 2.83
C GLY A 480 20.08 3.80 2.82
N VAL A 481 19.72 3.15 1.70
CA VAL A 481 19.72 1.67 1.55
C VAL A 481 20.93 1.22 0.72
N SER A 482 21.76 0.33 1.26
CA SER A 482 22.98 -0.15 0.58
C SER A 482 22.65 -1.11 -0.57
N TYR A 483 23.17 -0.80 -1.77
CA TYR A 483 23.08 -1.65 -2.95
C TYR A 483 23.78 -2.99 -2.72
N GLU A 484 24.97 -2.97 -2.10
CA GLU A 484 25.80 -4.14 -1.79
C GLU A 484 25.15 -5.02 -0.71
N GLY A 485 24.37 -4.42 0.19
CA GLY A 485 23.54 -5.14 1.14
C GLY A 485 22.47 -6.00 0.47
N VAL A 486 21.88 -5.50 -0.62
CA VAL A 486 20.80 -6.18 -1.36
C VAL A 486 21.33 -7.15 -2.42
N PHE A 487 22.26 -6.69 -3.26
CA PHE A 487 22.73 -7.39 -4.47
C PHE A 487 24.09 -8.07 -4.30
N GLY A 488 24.75 -7.90 -3.14
CA GLY A 488 26.10 -8.39 -2.88
C GLY A 488 27.20 -7.41 -3.30
N GLU A 489 28.39 -7.61 -2.72
CA GLU A 489 29.57 -6.82 -3.08
C GLU A 489 30.11 -7.27 -4.45
N GLN A 490 30.35 -6.31 -5.33
CA GLN A 490 30.93 -6.59 -6.65
C GLN A 490 32.38 -7.06 -6.49
N PRO A 491 32.86 -8.05 -7.28
CA PRO A 491 34.28 -8.32 -7.37
C PRO A 491 34.96 -7.10 -7.99
N VAL A 492 35.73 -6.35 -7.18
CA VAL A 492 36.53 -5.22 -7.66
C VAL A 492 37.44 -5.73 -8.77
N PRO A 493 37.44 -5.13 -9.99
CA PRO A 493 38.36 -5.51 -11.03
C PRO A 493 39.79 -5.31 -10.52
N THR A 494 40.53 -6.41 -10.34
CA THR A 494 41.96 -6.34 -10.03
C THR A 494 42.70 -5.86 -11.27
N THR A 495 42.80 -4.54 -11.43
CA THR A 495 43.55 -3.88 -12.49
C THR A 495 44.99 -4.36 -12.42
N ALA A 496 45.34 -5.30 -13.29
CA ALA A 496 46.64 -5.93 -13.32
C ALA A 496 47.69 -4.91 -13.80
N TYR A 497 48.28 -4.17 -12.86
CA TYR A 497 49.42 -3.28 -13.09
C TYR A 497 50.63 -4.11 -13.52
N ARG A 498 50.67 -4.45 -14.80
CA ARG A 498 51.79 -5.13 -15.47
C ARG A 498 53.00 -4.21 -15.36
N GLY A 499 54.02 -4.67 -14.63
CA GLY A 499 54.88 -3.77 -13.87
C GLY A 499 55.75 -2.81 -14.69
N LEU A 500 55.66 -1.53 -14.37
CA LEU A 500 56.72 -0.55 -14.64
C LEU A 500 57.81 -0.68 -13.57
N ARG A 501 58.96 -1.24 -13.94
CA ARG A 501 60.17 -1.27 -13.09
C ARG A 501 60.77 0.14 -12.97
N SER A 502 60.40 0.90 -11.93
CA SER A 502 61.22 2.05 -11.53
C SER A 502 62.51 1.57 -10.86
N ARG A 503 63.66 2.05 -11.34
CA ARG A 503 64.96 1.88 -10.68
C ARG A 503 65.14 3.06 -9.73
N SER A 504 64.87 2.89 -8.43
CA SER A 504 65.28 3.87 -7.42
C SER A 504 66.69 3.56 -6.91
N SER A 505 67.49 4.62 -6.71
CA SER A 505 68.90 4.56 -6.36
C SER A 505 69.12 4.43 -4.84
N ARG A 506 70.36 4.09 -4.46
CA ARG A 506 70.79 4.02 -3.04
C ARG A 506 70.83 5.40 -2.41
N SER A 507 70.35 5.53 -1.17
CA SER A 507 70.90 6.43 -0.16
C SER A 507 71.12 5.66 1.17
N ARG A 508 71.78 6.26 2.16
CA ARG A 508 72.32 5.56 3.36
C ARG A 508 71.98 6.25 4.69
N SER A 509 71.45 5.46 5.63
CA SER A 509 71.62 5.56 7.09
C SER A 509 71.39 4.14 7.65
N ARG A 510 72.16 3.51 8.56
CA ARG A 510 72.77 3.87 9.86
C ARG A 510 71.72 4.38 10.87
N SER A 511 71.48 3.78 12.02
CA SER A 511 72.00 2.54 12.67
C SER A 511 71.06 2.14 13.83
N SER A 512 70.85 0.87 14.19
CA SER A 512 71.73 0.05 15.06
C SER A 512 71.15 -1.38 15.21
N ALA A 513 71.95 -2.47 15.27
CA ALA A 513 72.29 -3.31 16.46
C ALA A 513 71.10 -3.72 17.36
N LYS A 514 70.89 -4.97 17.85
CA LYS A 514 71.55 -6.31 17.86
C LYS A 514 70.44 -7.35 18.28
N SER A 515 70.52 -8.68 18.20
CA SER A 515 71.32 -9.66 17.44
C SER A 515 70.81 -11.11 17.74
N THR A 516 70.97 -12.07 16.79
CA THR A 516 70.87 -13.55 16.96
C THR A 516 69.50 -14.15 17.39
N ARG A 517 69.16 -15.43 17.16
CA ARG A 517 69.95 -16.64 16.77
C ARG A 517 69.22 -17.52 15.74
N ARG A 518 69.90 -18.49 15.12
CA ARG A 518 69.43 -19.37 14.02
C ARG A 518 69.16 -20.81 14.52
N MET A 519 68.09 -21.44 14.01
CA MET A 519 68.00 -22.78 13.34
C MET A 519 68.69 -24.03 13.98
N PRO A 520 68.11 -25.26 13.86
CA PRO A 520 67.87 -25.92 12.56
C PRO A 520 66.55 -26.72 12.38
N ARG A 521 66.40 -27.33 11.19
CA ARG A 521 65.29 -28.21 10.75
C ARG A 521 65.76 -29.66 10.61
N GLN A 522 64.90 -30.62 10.95
CA GLN A 522 64.73 -31.96 10.36
C GLN A 522 63.20 -32.18 10.28
N SER A 523 62.53 -32.65 9.21
CA SER A 523 62.68 -33.86 8.36
C SER A 523 62.37 -35.16 9.11
N LEU A 524 61.49 -36.08 8.65
CA LEU A 524 60.73 -36.15 7.40
C LEU A 524 59.51 -37.13 7.53
N GLY A 525 58.36 -36.79 6.94
CA GLY A 525 57.22 -37.71 6.67
C GLY A 525 56.29 -38.07 7.86
N GLN A 526 55.13 -38.72 7.66
CA GLN A 526 54.22 -38.70 6.50
C GLN A 526 52.82 -39.28 6.87
N TYR A 527 51.76 -38.69 6.31
CA TYR A 527 50.41 -39.24 6.06
C TYR A 527 49.34 -39.50 7.15
N ARG A 528 48.08 -39.28 6.70
CA ARG A 528 46.74 -39.61 7.26
C ARG A 528 46.34 -38.93 8.60
N GLY A 529 45.24 -38.18 8.71
CA GLY A 529 44.34 -37.65 7.67
C GLY A 529 42.86 -37.52 8.10
N ARG A 530 42.48 -36.43 8.77
CA ARG A 530 41.06 -36.04 8.97
C ARG A 530 40.86 -34.52 9.06
N ARG A 531 40.24 -33.95 8.02
CA ARG A 531 39.47 -32.69 7.98
C ARG A 531 38.37 -32.89 6.92
N GLY A 532 37.14 -32.40 7.03
CA GLY A 532 36.58 -31.55 8.08
C GLY A 532 36.65 -30.05 7.75
N PHE A 533 35.81 -29.59 6.81
CA PHE A 533 34.91 -28.44 6.98
C PHE A 533 33.97 -28.33 5.76
N SER A 534 32.77 -27.78 5.96
CA SER A 534 31.73 -27.64 4.94
C SER A 534 31.91 -26.41 4.06
N ALA A 535 31.83 -26.57 2.73
CA ALA A 535 31.75 -25.44 1.81
C ALA A 535 30.34 -24.83 1.78
N SER A 536 30.27 -23.50 1.88
CA SER A 536 29.04 -22.74 1.58
C SER A 536 28.86 -22.62 0.06
N PRO A 537 27.63 -22.70 -0.49
CA PRO A 537 27.39 -22.47 -1.90
C PRO A 537 27.47 -20.97 -2.23
N SER A 538 28.50 -20.56 -2.96
CA SER A 538 28.56 -19.22 -3.57
C SER A 538 27.53 -19.12 -4.70
N PHE A 539 26.76 -18.02 -4.72
CA PHE A 539 25.93 -17.69 -5.88
C PHE A 539 26.80 -17.14 -7.01
N ALA A 540 26.47 -17.51 -8.26
CA ALA A 540 27.08 -16.92 -9.45
C ALA A 540 26.53 -15.50 -9.71
N PRO A 541 27.30 -14.61 -10.36
CA PRO A 541 26.80 -13.31 -10.82
C PRO A 541 25.69 -13.50 -11.88
N PRO A 542 24.80 -12.50 -12.07
CA PRO A 542 23.71 -12.58 -13.02
C PRO A 542 24.21 -12.68 -14.47
N PRO A 543 23.54 -13.45 -15.35
CA PRO A 543 23.87 -13.49 -16.77
C PRO A 543 23.52 -12.17 -17.47
N ALA A 544 24.21 -11.88 -18.58
CA ALA A 544 23.87 -10.77 -19.46
C ALA A 544 22.46 -10.96 -20.08
N PRO A 545 21.74 -9.87 -20.42
CA PRO A 545 20.41 -9.96 -21.02
C PRO A 545 20.45 -10.69 -22.38
N PRO A 546 19.50 -11.60 -22.66
CA PRO A 546 19.54 -12.42 -23.86
C PRO A 546 19.15 -11.65 -25.12
N VAL A 547 19.96 -11.79 -26.18
CA VAL A 547 19.59 -11.36 -27.53
C VAL A 547 18.58 -12.34 -28.11
N ILE A 548 17.37 -11.86 -28.42
CA ILE A 548 16.27 -12.71 -28.90
C ILE A 548 16.48 -13.08 -30.38
N ARG A 549 16.49 -14.39 -30.68
CA ARG A 549 16.22 -14.92 -32.03
C ARG A 549 14.82 -15.54 -32.06
N GLU A 550 14.09 -15.31 -33.16
CA GLU A 550 12.76 -15.89 -33.38
C GLU A 550 12.84 -17.40 -33.63
N TYR A 551 11.88 -18.17 -33.10
CA TYR A 551 11.61 -19.55 -33.53
C TYR A 551 10.11 -19.87 -33.56
N ALA A 552 9.74 -20.74 -34.50
CA ALA A 552 8.36 -21.05 -34.88
C ALA A 552 7.67 -22.09 -33.95
N PRO A 553 6.32 -22.13 -33.92
CA PRO A 553 5.58 -22.99 -32.98
C PRO A 553 5.41 -24.44 -33.47
N GLN A 554 5.39 -25.39 -32.52
CA GLN A 554 4.90 -26.76 -32.74
C GLN A 554 3.82 -27.16 -31.71
N ARG A 555 3.20 -28.33 -31.93
CA ARG A 555 1.82 -28.65 -31.53
C ARG A 555 1.63 -29.10 -30.08
N ARG A 556 0.42 -28.84 -29.55
CA ARG A 556 -0.12 -29.41 -28.31
C ARG A 556 -0.49 -30.90 -28.47
N LYS A 557 -0.49 -31.65 -27.35
CA LYS A 557 -1.40 -32.77 -27.09
C LYS A 557 -2.32 -32.43 -25.90
N GLY A 558 -3.45 -33.13 -25.78
CA GLY A 558 -4.52 -32.82 -24.81
C GLY A 558 -4.35 -33.44 -23.41
N PRO A 559 -5.23 -33.12 -22.46
CA PRO A 559 -5.15 -33.53 -21.06
C PRO A 559 -5.84 -34.89 -20.76
N SER A 560 -5.45 -35.50 -19.65
CA SER A 560 -6.15 -36.63 -19.01
C SER A 560 -6.83 -36.20 -17.69
N LEU A 561 -7.80 -37.00 -17.24
CA LEU A 561 -8.68 -36.70 -16.09
C LEU A 561 -8.13 -37.25 -14.75
N PRO A 562 -8.57 -36.70 -13.59
CA PRO A 562 -8.04 -37.05 -12.27
C PRO A 562 -8.75 -38.22 -11.57
N THR A 563 -8.03 -38.93 -10.70
CA THR A 563 -8.55 -39.96 -9.79
C THR A 563 -8.93 -39.43 -8.40
N ALA A 564 -9.81 -40.16 -7.70
CA ALA A 564 -10.40 -39.80 -6.41
C ALA A 564 -9.55 -40.21 -5.18
N PRO A 565 -9.76 -39.63 -3.99
CA PRO A 565 -8.95 -39.89 -2.79
C PRO A 565 -9.43 -41.09 -1.96
N SER A 566 -8.52 -41.68 -1.17
CA SER A 566 -8.78 -42.76 -0.21
C SER A 566 -9.05 -42.27 1.22
N ALA A 567 -9.71 -43.11 2.03
CA ALA A 567 -10.15 -42.83 3.40
C ALA A 567 -9.27 -43.55 4.47
N PRO A 568 -9.34 -43.16 5.77
CA PRO A 568 -8.41 -43.63 6.81
C PRO A 568 -8.90 -44.84 7.63
N PRO A 569 -7.98 -45.60 8.28
CA PRO A 569 -8.29 -46.65 9.26
C PRO A 569 -8.51 -46.10 10.69
N ALA A 570 -9.04 -46.93 11.61
CA ALA A 570 -9.50 -46.48 12.93
C ALA A 570 -9.14 -47.40 14.13
N ALA A 571 -8.95 -46.75 15.29
CA ALA A 571 -9.25 -47.13 16.68
C ALA A 571 -8.90 -48.52 17.28
N LYS A 572 -8.12 -48.49 18.38
CA LYS A 572 -8.21 -49.25 19.66
C LYS A 572 -7.03 -48.78 20.57
N TYR A 573 -7.00 -48.95 21.90
CA TYR A 573 -7.93 -49.52 22.90
C TYR A 573 -7.82 -48.72 24.24
N ALA A 574 -8.37 -49.22 25.36
CA ALA A 574 -8.19 -48.67 26.72
C ALA A 574 -8.10 -49.81 27.78
N PRO A 575 -7.67 -49.54 29.03
CA PRO A 575 -8.62 -49.72 30.17
C PRO A 575 -8.47 -48.70 31.35
N LYS A 576 -9.25 -48.92 32.42
CA LYS A 576 -9.44 -48.14 33.70
C LYS A 576 -9.46 -49.12 34.91
N PRO A 577 -9.70 -48.80 36.23
CA PRO A 577 -10.46 -47.70 36.91
C PRO A 577 -9.51 -46.67 37.62
N SER A 578 -9.68 -46.03 38.80
CA SER A 578 -10.65 -45.90 39.94
C SER A 578 -10.65 -44.42 40.47
N PHE A 579 -11.33 -43.88 41.51
CA PHE A 579 -12.01 -44.25 42.79
C PHE A 579 -11.07 -44.55 44.00
N THR A 580 -11.18 -43.95 45.21
CA THR A 580 -12.28 -43.27 45.99
C THR A 580 -11.82 -41.99 46.79
N PRO A 581 -12.68 -41.26 47.58
CA PRO A 581 -12.46 -39.84 48.02
C PRO A 581 -12.22 -39.57 49.57
N PRO A 582 -12.73 -38.52 50.31
CA PRO A 582 -11.86 -37.64 51.14
C PRO A 582 -12.29 -37.33 52.62
N PRO A 583 -11.51 -36.50 53.36
CA PRO A 583 -12.03 -35.52 54.36
C PRO A 583 -11.54 -34.06 54.05
N SER A 584 -12.28 -32.96 54.27
CA SER A 584 -12.84 -32.33 55.50
C SER A 584 -11.88 -31.35 56.22
N ALA A 585 -12.39 -30.16 56.58
CA ALA A 585 -11.66 -29.07 57.28
C ALA A 585 -11.82 -29.15 58.83
N PRO A 586 -11.06 -28.36 59.63
CA PRO A 586 -11.50 -26.98 59.98
C PRO A 586 -10.35 -25.99 60.30
N GLY A 587 -10.68 -24.77 60.78
CA GLY A 587 -9.81 -23.99 61.69
C GLY A 587 -9.57 -22.50 61.37
N THR A 588 -10.16 -21.60 62.15
CA THR A 588 -9.84 -20.15 62.19
C THR A 588 -9.13 -19.77 63.50
N VAL A 589 -8.01 -19.03 63.45
CA VAL A 589 -7.42 -18.35 64.61
C VAL A 589 -6.86 -16.97 64.20
N ASN A 590 -6.82 -16.03 65.15
CA ASN A 590 -6.45 -14.62 64.97
C ASN A 590 -4.93 -14.34 64.98
N ALA A 591 -4.57 -13.10 64.64
CA ALA A 591 -3.23 -12.53 64.83
C ALA A 591 -2.87 -12.33 66.32
N PRO A 592 -1.61 -11.94 66.61
CA PRO A 592 -1.43 -10.70 67.36
C PRO A 592 -0.40 -9.74 66.75
N SER A 593 -0.52 -8.46 67.13
CA SER A 593 0.37 -7.36 66.76
C SER A 593 1.61 -7.28 67.67
N LEU A 594 2.70 -6.69 67.16
CA LEU A 594 3.72 -6.01 68.00
C LEU A 594 4.15 -4.68 67.35
N ARG A 595 4.82 -3.82 68.12
CA ARG A 595 4.77 -2.35 67.95
C ARG A 595 6.15 -1.69 68.11
N SER A 596 6.29 -0.46 67.57
CA SER A 596 7.45 0.45 67.67
C SER A 596 8.70 0.02 66.87
N SER A 597 9.64 0.92 66.51
CA SER A 597 9.78 2.37 66.78
C SER A 597 10.27 3.15 65.53
N ALA A 598 10.25 4.50 65.60
CA ALA A 598 10.63 5.44 64.53
C ALA A 598 11.99 6.13 64.89
N PRO A 599 12.49 7.22 64.22
CA PRO A 599 12.05 7.89 62.99
C PRO A 599 13.20 8.22 61.98
N SER A 600 12.88 8.92 60.88
CA SER A 600 13.83 9.66 60.03
C SER A 600 13.10 10.79 59.26
N PRO A 601 13.81 11.85 58.79
CA PRO A 601 13.23 13.20 58.74
C PRO A 601 12.43 13.57 57.49
N SER A 602 11.57 14.58 57.65
CA SER A 602 10.80 15.24 56.59
C SER A 602 11.61 16.36 55.92
N VAL A 603 11.37 16.59 54.62
CA VAL A 603 11.89 17.74 53.85
C VAL A 603 10.71 18.44 53.18
N ALA A 604 10.62 19.76 53.35
CA ALA A 604 9.49 20.57 52.88
C ALA A 604 9.61 20.98 51.39
N PRO A 605 8.48 21.20 50.69
CA PRO A 605 8.48 21.77 49.33
C PRO A 605 8.76 23.29 49.33
N PRO A 606 9.26 23.86 48.22
CA PRO A 606 9.56 25.28 48.10
C PRO A 606 8.30 26.17 47.94
N PRO A 607 8.37 27.47 48.27
CA PRO A 607 7.22 28.38 48.28
C PRO A 607 6.78 28.87 46.89
N SER A 608 5.51 29.26 46.80
CA SER A 608 4.88 29.88 45.62
C SER A 608 5.16 31.39 45.52
N ALA A 609 5.30 31.89 44.28
CA ALA A 609 5.57 33.29 43.97
C ALA A 609 4.34 34.23 44.19
N PRO A 610 4.55 35.54 44.44
CA PRO A 610 3.48 36.50 44.75
C PRO A 610 2.71 37.02 43.52
N PRO A 611 1.50 37.59 43.71
CA PRO A 611 0.68 38.18 42.64
C PRO A 611 1.14 39.60 42.23
N VAL A 612 0.73 40.02 41.03
CA VAL A 612 0.97 41.35 40.43
C VAL A 612 -0.38 41.89 39.89
N PRO A 613 -0.68 43.20 39.98
CA PRO A 613 -2.07 43.66 40.20
C PRO A 613 -2.91 43.94 38.93
N VAL A 614 -4.17 44.32 39.16
CA VAL A 614 -5.22 44.58 38.17
C VAL A 614 -5.69 46.05 38.25
N ALA A 615 -6.31 46.54 37.15
CA ALA A 615 -7.08 47.78 36.98
C ALA A 615 -6.30 49.02 36.45
N PRO A 616 -6.96 49.97 35.75
CA PRO A 616 -8.42 50.07 35.51
C PRO A 616 -8.86 50.04 34.03
N ASP A 617 -10.18 49.88 33.83
CA ASP A 617 -10.87 50.18 32.57
C ASP A 617 -10.85 51.68 32.24
N ALA A 618 -10.65 52.03 30.96
CA ALA A 618 -11.35 53.14 30.31
C ALA A 618 -11.14 53.17 28.78
N LEU A 619 -12.10 52.64 28.01
CA LEU A 619 -12.73 53.40 26.90
C LEU A 619 -13.95 52.65 26.35
N ARG A 620 -15.10 53.33 26.32
CA ARG A 620 -16.35 52.78 25.80
C ARG A 620 -16.31 52.67 24.28
N LEU A 621 -16.48 51.46 23.75
CA LEU A 621 -17.12 51.26 22.45
C LEU A 621 -18.55 50.76 22.67
N ARG A 622 -19.49 51.33 21.90
CA ARG A 622 -20.92 50.95 21.94
C ARG A 622 -21.09 49.54 21.38
N PRO A 623 -22.18 48.82 21.72
CA PRO A 623 -22.52 47.58 21.01
C PRO A 623 -22.60 47.85 19.51
N SER A 624 -21.76 47.16 18.74
CA SER A 624 -21.85 47.16 17.28
C SER A 624 -23.16 46.50 16.85
N ALA A 625 -23.83 47.11 15.88
CA ALA A 625 -25.04 46.57 15.27
C ALA A 625 -24.78 45.17 14.67
N PRO A 626 -25.79 44.29 14.57
CA PRO A 626 -25.61 42.97 13.97
C PRO A 626 -25.06 43.08 12.55
N SER A 627 -24.06 42.25 12.24
CA SER A 627 -23.43 42.20 10.92
C SER A 627 -24.48 42.02 9.83
N PRO A 628 -24.42 42.76 8.71
CA PRO A 628 -25.43 42.67 7.66
C PRO A 628 -25.46 41.26 7.06
N GLN A 629 -26.64 40.67 7.00
CA GLN A 629 -26.87 39.49 6.18
C GLN A 629 -26.61 39.85 4.71
N LEU A 630 -25.84 39.03 4.01
CA LEU A 630 -25.69 39.12 2.56
C LEU A 630 -26.96 38.63 1.87
N THR A 631 -28.00 39.47 1.87
CA THR A 631 -29.12 39.33 0.95
C THR A 631 -28.60 39.54 -0.47
N LEU A 632 -28.59 38.46 -1.26
CA LEU A 632 -28.38 38.56 -2.70
C LEU A 632 -29.45 39.48 -3.31
N PRO A 633 -29.10 40.33 -4.30
CA PRO A 633 -30.09 41.18 -4.95
C PRO A 633 -31.19 40.33 -5.61
N PRO A 634 -32.45 40.80 -5.65
CA PRO A 634 -33.51 40.09 -6.32
C PRO A 634 -33.18 39.94 -7.82
N ALA A 635 -33.48 38.76 -8.37
CA ALA A 635 -33.27 38.50 -9.79
C ALA A 635 -34.13 39.47 -10.63
N PRO A 636 -33.60 40.01 -11.75
CA PRO A 636 -34.34 40.96 -12.58
C PRO A 636 -35.57 40.29 -13.18
N SER A 637 -36.76 40.78 -12.82
CA SER A 637 -38.05 40.27 -13.27
C SER A 637 -38.38 40.75 -14.69
N GLY A 638 -37.56 40.38 -15.67
CA GLY A 638 -37.85 40.50 -17.09
C GLY A 638 -38.57 39.27 -17.61
N LYS A 639 -39.76 39.44 -18.16
CA LYS A 639 -40.40 38.41 -19.00
C LYS A 639 -39.71 38.39 -20.38
N ASP A 640 -40.07 37.40 -21.20
CA ASP A 640 -39.69 37.28 -22.62
C ASP A 640 -38.22 36.92 -22.90
N ALA A 641 -37.76 35.84 -22.25
CA ALA A 641 -36.71 34.96 -22.78
C ALA A 641 -37.21 33.50 -22.77
N PRO A 642 -37.37 32.82 -23.93
CA PRO A 642 -37.97 31.49 -23.98
C PRO A 642 -37.04 30.42 -23.38
N LEU A 643 -37.60 29.60 -22.49
CA LEU A 643 -36.88 28.52 -21.81
C LEU A 643 -36.36 27.46 -22.79
N LEU A 644 -35.04 27.42 -22.98
CA LEU A 644 -34.37 26.30 -23.63
C LEU A 644 -34.46 25.05 -22.75
N GLN A 645 -35.51 24.26 -22.97
CA GLN A 645 -35.60 22.90 -22.46
C GLN A 645 -34.35 22.10 -22.86
N PRO A 646 -33.90 21.11 -22.05
CA PRO A 646 -32.88 20.16 -22.47
C PRO A 646 -33.45 19.31 -23.61
N LYS A 647 -33.26 19.79 -24.84
CA LYS A 647 -33.72 19.16 -26.07
C LYS A 647 -33.17 17.74 -26.08
N LYS A 648 -34.05 16.74 -26.24
CA LYS A 648 -33.60 15.42 -26.68
C LYS A 648 -32.88 15.65 -28.01
N GLU A 649 -31.56 15.51 -28.03
CA GLU A 649 -30.85 15.20 -29.27
C GLU A 649 -31.24 13.78 -29.68
N THR A 650 -32.43 13.69 -30.27
CA THR A 650 -32.70 12.73 -31.32
C THR A 650 -31.65 13.00 -32.39
N LEU A 651 -30.52 12.30 -32.28
CA LEU A 651 -29.45 12.27 -33.28
C LEU A 651 -30.13 12.12 -34.64
N ALA A 652 -29.93 13.10 -35.52
CA ALA A 652 -30.51 13.08 -36.85
C ALA A 652 -30.12 11.76 -37.52
N GLN A 653 -31.11 11.05 -38.08
CA GLN A 653 -30.84 9.76 -38.72
C GLN A 653 -29.77 9.94 -39.79
N PRO A 654 -28.76 9.05 -39.85
CA PRO A 654 -27.60 9.26 -40.72
C PRO A 654 -28.04 9.31 -42.18
N LYS A 655 -27.79 10.44 -42.85
CA LYS A 655 -28.00 10.55 -44.30
C LYS A 655 -26.96 9.67 -44.98
N SER A 656 -27.45 8.59 -45.59
CA SER A 656 -26.70 7.43 -46.10
C SER A 656 -26.11 6.49 -45.05
N SER A 657 -26.73 5.32 -44.92
CA SER A 657 -26.07 4.07 -44.54
C SER A 657 -25.75 3.29 -45.82
N GLN A 658 -24.52 3.41 -46.34
CA GLN A 658 -24.10 2.62 -47.50
C GLN A 658 -23.88 1.15 -47.09
N ASN A 659 -24.91 0.32 -47.24
CA ASN A 659 -24.88 -1.11 -46.91
C ASN A 659 -24.17 -1.97 -47.99
N ASP A 660 -23.11 -1.46 -48.60
CA ASP A 660 -22.19 -2.24 -49.42
C ASP A 660 -21.40 -3.18 -48.50
N ASN A 661 -21.91 -4.40 -48.31
CA ASN A 661 -21.43 -5.35 -47.31
C ASN A 661 -19.90 -5.59 -47.39
N ILE A 662 -19.17 -5.00 -46.44
CA ILE A 662 -17.75 -5.32 -46.18
C ILE A 662 -17.68 -6.69 -45.51
N LEU A 663 -17.72 -7.74 -46.33
CA LEU A 663 -17.70 -9.13 -45.88
C LEU A 663 -16.30 -9.53 -45.40
N PHE A 664 -16.23 -9.93 -44.13
CA PHE A 664 -15.06 -10.57 -43.53
C PHE A 664 -15.21 -12.09 -43.49
N GLU A 665 -14.07 -12.77 -43.65
CA GLU A 665 -13.97 -14.22 -43.44
C GLU A 665 -14.30 -14.62 -41.98
N PRO A 666 -14.86 -15.83 -41.75
CA PRO A 666 -15.10 -16.35 -40.40
C PRO A 666 -13.85 -16.25 -39.51
N GLY A 667 -14.02 -15.70 -38.31
CA GLY A 667 -12.93 -15.54 -37.34
C GLY A 667 -11.77 -14.60 -37.72
N LYS A 668 -11.84 -13.86 -38.83
CA LYS A 668 -10.76 -12.96 -39.29
C LYS A 668 -11.21 -11.51 -39.37
N ALA A 669 -10.23 -10.61 -39.19
CA ALA A 669 -10.33 -9.16 -39.42
C ALA A 669 -9.55 -8.69 -40.67
N THR A 670 -9.08 -9.62 -41.51
CA THR A 670 -8.36 -9.30 -42.75
C THR A 670 -9.32 -8.85 -43.85
N LEU A 671 -9.10 -7.67 -44.43
CA LEU A 671 -9.88 -7.14 -45.55
C LEU A 671 -9.65 -7.95 -46.84
N THR A 672 -10.72 -8.47 -47.43
CA THR A 672 -10.73 -9.19 -48.71
C THR A 672 -10.45 -8.24 -49.90
N LYS A 673 -10.09 -8.80 -51.08
CA LYS A 673 -9.92 -7.99 -52.30
C LYS A 673 -11.20 -7.23 -52.70
N GLN A 674 -12.38 -7.79 -52.40
CA GLN A 674 -13.68 -7.15 -52.64
C GLN A 674 -13.96 -6.03 -51.62
N ALA A 675 -13.74 -6.28 -50.33
CA ALA A 675 -13.86 -5.28 -49.27
C ALA A 675 -13.01 -4.03 -49.56
N LYS A 676 -11.76 -4.23 -50.04
CA LYS A 676 -10.88 -3.12 -50.44
C LYS A 676 -11.47 -2.25 -51.55
N ARG A 677 -11.97 -2.86 -52.64
CA ARG A 677 -12.63 -2.13 -53.75
C ARG A 677 -13.87 -1.32 -53.33
N ILE A 678 -14.58 -1.73 -52.28
CA ILE A 678 -15.69 -0.98 -51.69
C ILE A 678 -15.12 0.21 -50.90
N LEU A 679 -14.15 -0.05 -50.02
CA LEU A 679 -13.49 0.97 -49.22
C LEU A 679 -12.74 2.03 -50.03
N ASP A 680 -12.21 1.68 -51.21
CA ASP A 680 -11.58 2.62 -52.13
C ASP A 680 -12.61 3.68 -52.61
N LYS A 681 -13.83 3.26 -52.97
CA LYS A 681 -14.94 4.18 -53.31
C LYS A 681 -15.35 5.05 -52.12
N TRP A 682 -15.49 4.44 -50.93
CA TRP A 682 -15.86 5.16 -49.71
C TRP A 682 -14.81 6.21 -49.36
N ALA A 683 -13.52 5.86 -49.42
CA ALA A 683 -12.42 6.79 -49.21
C ALA A 683 -12.47 7.97 -50.19
N THR A 684 -12.66 7.72 -51.49
CA THR A 684 -12.80 8.78 -52.50
C THR A 684 -13.95 9.74 -52.16
N GLN A 685 -15.14 9.22 -51.85
CA GLN A 685 -16.30 10.05 -51.48
C GLN A 685 -16.08 10.82 -50.18
N ILE A 686 -15.42 10.23 -49.19
CA ILE A 686 -15.08 10.87 -47.92
C ILE A 686 -14.05 11.99 -48.13
N CYS A 687 -12.98 11.76 -48.92
CA CYS A 687 -11.98 12.79 -49.22
C CYS A 687 -12.62 14.02 -49.90
N GLN A 688 -13.44 13.79 -50.93
CA GLN A 688 -14.07 14.86 -51.72
C GLN A 688 -15.02 15.72 -50.89
N ASN A 689 -15.70 15.13 -49.90
CA ASN A 689 -16.68 15.82 -49.06
C ASN A 689 -16.16 16.19 -47.66
N LEU A 690 -14.85 16.04 -47.40
CA LEU A 690 -14.28 16.08 -46.04
C LEU A 690 -14.50 17.41 -45.30
N ALA A 691 -14.66 18.52 -46.03
CA ALA A 691 -15.01 19.82 -45.47
C ALA A 691 -16.40 19.81 -44.79
N HIS A 692 -17.36 19.10 -45.38
CA HIS A 692 -18.77 19.03 -44.95
C HIS A 692 -19.07 17.83 -44.03
N ILE A 693 -18.05 17.09 -43.60
CA ILE A 693 -18.20 15.96 -42.67
C ILE A 693 -17.75 16.40 -41.28
N LYS A 694 -18.67 16.38 -40.30
CA LYS A 694 -18.35 16.62 -38.89
C LYS A 694 -17.71 15.39 -38.24
N LYS A 695 -18.27 14.20 -38.49
CA LYS A 695 -17.81 12.95 -37.87
C LYS A 695 -18.14 11.72 -38.73
N ILE A 696 -17.33 10.68 -38.60
CA ILE A 696 -17.53 9.35 -39.18
C ILE A 696 -17.42 8.33 -38.05
N VAL A 697 -18.38 7.41 -37.94
CA VAL A 697 -18.35 6.30 -36.96
C VAL A 697 -18.28 4.99 -37.72
N ILE A 698 -17.25 4.19 -37.44
CA ILE A 698 -17.01 2.87 -38.03
C ILE A 698 -17.43 1.81 -37.02
N ILE A 699 -18.43 0.99 -37.34
CA ILE A 699 -19.02 0.01 -36.43
C ILE A 699 -18.80 -1.40 -36.98
N GLY A 700 -17.98 -2.19 -36.30
CA GLY A 700 -17.71 -3.58 -36.66
C GLY A 700 -18.63 -4.57 -35.96
N HIS A 701 -18.98 -5.63 -36.68
CA HIS A 701 -19.88 -6.69 -36.23
C HIS A 701 -19.25 -8.08 -36.33
N ALA A 702 -19.76 -8.99 -35.51
CA ALA A 702 -19.45 -10.41 -35.50
C ALA A 702 -20.73 -11.23 -35.71
N ASP A 703 -20.58 -12.48 -36.12
CA ASP A 703 -21.66 -13.46 -36.03
C ASP A 703 -21.61 -14.19 -34.69
N SER A 704 -22.67 -14.92 -34.34
CA SER A 704 -22.81 -15.57 -33.03
C SER A 704 -21.92 -16.81 -32.82
N SER A 705 -21.10 -17.23 -33.79
CA SER A 705 -20.40 -18.53 -33.78
C SER A 705 -19.24 -18.67 -32.79
N GLN A 706 -19.02 -17.66 -31.93
CA GLN A 706 -17.84 -17.53 -31.06
C GLN A 706 -18.23 -17.04 -29.66
N ALA A 707 -17.38 -17.26 -28.66
CA ALA A 707 -17.63 -16.80 -27.29
C ALA A 707 -17.63 -15.27 -27.18
N ASP A 708 -18.42 -14.68 -26.29
CA ASP A 708 -18.72 -13.24 -26.25
C ASP A 708 -17.48 -12.34 -26.17
N ASN A 709 -16.52 -12.67 -25.29
CA ASN A 709 -15.24 -11.95 -25.18
C ASN A 709 -14.44 -11.97 -26.49
N PHE A 710 -14.57 -13.03 -27.29
CA PHE A 710 -13.93 -13.16 -28.60
C PHE A 710 -14.71 -12.39 -29.68
N LYS A 711 -16.06 -12.47 -29.70
CA LYS A 711 -16.91 -11.68 -30.61
C LYS A 711 -16.71 -10.18 -30.44
N GLN A 712 -16.67 -9.70 -29.19
CA GLN A 712 -16.40 -8.29 -28.88
C GLN A 712 -15.04 -7.85 -29.41
N LYS A 713 -13.98 -8.64 -29.17
CA LYS A 713 -12.63 -8.37 -29.70
C LYS A 713 -12.60 -8.36 -31.23
N LEU A 714 -13.10 -9.41 -31.89
CA LEU A 714 -13.09 -9.55 -33.35
C LEU A 714 -13.88 -8.43 -34.04
N SER A 715 -15.01 -8.02 -33.46
CA SER A 715 -15.81 -6.91 -33.98
C SER A 715 -15.06 -5.57 -33.96
N LEU A 716 -14.27 -5.32 -32.91
CA LEU A 716 -13.41 -4.15 -32.83
C LEU A 716 -12.21 -4.23 -33.79
N GLU A 717 -11.55 -5.39 -33.90
CA GLU A 717 -10.43 -5.60 -34.83
C GLU A 717 -10.84 -5.36 -36.30
N ARG A 718 -12.07 -5.71 -36.68
CA ARG A 718 -12.64 -5.41 -38.01
C ARG A 718 -12.86 -3.91 -38.24
N ALA A 719 -13.40 -3.20 -37.26
CA ALA A 719 -13.60 -1.76 -37.34
C ALA A 719 -12.25 -1.01 -37.43
N VAL A 720 -11.24 -1.45 -36.67
CA VAL A 720 -9.86 -0.95 -36.77
C VAL A 720 -9.24 -1.25 -38.14
N ALA A 721 -9.45 -2.44 -38.71
CA ALA A 721 -8.94 -2.77 -40.04
C ALA A 721 -9.52 -1.86 -41.14
N VAL A 722 -10.81 -1.49 -41.04
CA VAL A 722 -11.44 -0.50 -41.92
C VAL A 722 -10.90 0.91 -41.68
N PHE A 723 -10.78 1.35 -40.43
CA PHE A 723 -10.19 2.65 -40.07
C PHE A 723 -8.79 2.84 -40.65
N VAL A 724 -7.89 1.88 -40.44
CA VAL A 724 -6.50 1.93 -40.96
C VAL A 724 -6.48 2.00 -42.49
N TYR A 725 -7.40 1.32 -43.17
CA TYR A 725 -7.50 1.37 -44.62
C TYR A 725 -8.01 2.73 -45.13
N LEU A 726 -9.06 3.29 -44.51
CA LEU A 726 -9.62 4.58 -44.90
C LEU A 726 -8.64 5.74 -44.66
N VAL A 727 -7.93 5.74 -43.52
CA VAL A 727 -6.88 6.74 -43.24
C VAL A 727 -5.72 6.61 -44.23
N LYS A 728 -5.35 5.39 -44.66
CA LYS A 728 -4.31 5.20 -45.68
C LYS A 728 -4.74 5.73 -47.06
N GLN A 729 -5.98 5.48 -47.48
CA GLN A 729 -6.48 5.95 -48.77
C GLN A 729 -6.89 7.44 -48.76
N CYS A 730 -7.10 8.02 -47.58
CA CYS A 730 -7.45 9.42 -47.40
C CYS A 730 -6.62 10.09 -46.28
N PRO A 731 -5.32 10.38 -46.51
CA PRO A 731 -4.42 10.91 -45.49
C PRO A 731 -4.80 12.29 -44.91
N THR A 732 -5.76 12.98 -45.54
CA THR A 732 -6.30 14.27 -45.09
C THR A 732 -7.33 14.15 -43.97
N ILE A 733 -7.85 12.94 -43.66
CA ILE A 733 -8.78 12.76 -42.54
C ILE A 733 -8.03 12.86 -41.20
N THR A 734 -8.31 13.92 -40.44
CA THR A 734 -7.81 14.09 -39.08
C THR A 734 -8.48 13.10 -38.12
N SER A 735 -7.71 12.58 -37.14
CA SER A 735 -8.18 11.55 -36.18
C SER A 735 -9.49 11.93 -35.48
N GLY A 736 -9.63 13.19 -35.06
CA GLY A 736 -10.83 13.72 -34.39
C GLY A 736 -12.12 13.68 -35.21
N LYS A 737 -12.07 13.44 -36.53
CA LYS A 737 -13.26 13.19 -37.37
C LYS A 737 -13.70 11.71 -37.38
N LEU A 738 -12.93 10.78 -36.83
CA LEU A 738 -13.20 9.34 -36.86
C LEU A 738 -13.45 8.77 -35.45
N ASP A 739 -14.30 7.73 -35.37
CA ASP A 739 -14.68 7.01 -34.14
C ASP A 739 -14.90 5.53 -34.50
N ILE A 740 -14.55 4.61 -33.58
CA ILE A 740 -14.46 3.18 -33.85
C ILE A 740 -15.23 2.41 -32.76
N LYS A 741 -16.15 1.52 -33.17
CA LYS A 741 -16.95 0.71 -32.25
C LYS A 741 -16.96 -0.75 -32.70
N GLY A 742 -16.92 -1.66 -31.73
CA GLY A 742 -17.23 -3.07 -31.93
C GLY A 742 -18.53 -3.40 -31.20
N GLU A 743 -19.54 -3.89 -31.90
CA GLU A 743 -20.87 -4.21 -31.33
C GLU A 743 -21.11 -5.73 -31.21
N ALA A 744 -20.07 -6.56 -31.39
CA ALA A 744 -20.18 -8.01 -31.42
C ALA A 744 -21.33 -8.47 -32.34
N ASP A 745 -22.13 -9.43 -31.90
CA ASP A 745 -23.33 -9.94 -32.55
C ASP A 745 -24.64 -9.26 -32.06
N ARG A 746 -24.54 -8.14 -31.31
CA ARG A 746 -25.70 -7.45 -30.69
C ARG A 746 -26.66 -6.76 -31.67
N ARG A 747 -26.27 -6.63 -32.94
CA ARG A 747 -27.07 -6.03 -34.02
C ARG A 747 -27.02 -6.92 -35.27
N PRO A 748 -27.67 -8.09 -35.27
CA PRO A 748 -27.79 -8.90 -36.47
C PRO A 748 -28.73 -8.23 -37.48
N ILE A 749 -28.40 -8.34 -38.78
CA ILE A 749 -29.27 -7.92 -39.89
C ILE A 749 -29.85 -9.11 -40.66
N ALA A 750 -29.43 -10.33 -40.31
CA ALA A 750 -29.92 -11.57 -40.86
C ALA A 750 -29.82 -12.68 -39.80
N ASP A 751 -30.51 -13.80 -40.03
CA ASP A 751 -30.53 -14.92 -39.10
C ASP A 751 -29.14 -15.53 -38.86
N ASN A 752 -28.73 -15.57 -37.60
CA ASN A 752 -27.46 -16.14 -37.15
C ASN A 752 -27.42 -17.68 -37.19
N ASN A 753 -28.56 -18.38 -37.40
CA ASN A 753 -28.60 -19.84 -37.48
C ASN A 753 -28.23 -20.35 -38.90
N THR A 754 -28.56 -19.61 -39.97
CA THR A 754 -28.08 -19.90 -41.33
C THR A 754 -26.63 -19.45 -41.57
N ALA A 755 -25.90 -20.20 -42.40
CA ALA A 755 -24.55 -19.79 -42.85
C ALA A 755 -24.56 -18.48 -43.66
N LYS A 756 -25.62 -18.26 -44.46
CA LYS A 756 -25.85 -17.04 -45.26
C LYS A 756 -26.08 -15.81 -44.37
N GLY A 757 -26.92 -15.91 -43.35
CA GLY A 757 -27.17 -14.80 -42.43
C GLY A 757 -25.98 -14.50 -41.51
N ARG A 758 -25.24 -15.52 -41.05
CA ARG A 758 -23.93 -15.29 -40.40
C ARG A 758 -22.97 -14.50 -41.29
N ALA A 759 -22.92 -14.76 -42.59
CA ALA A 759 -22.08 -14.00 -43.50
C ALA A 759 -22.45 -12.50 -43.56
N LEU A 760 -23.75 -12.19 -43.63
CA LEU A 760 -24.25 -10.80 -43.58
C LEU A 760 -23.98 -10.12 -42.22
N ASN A 761 -23.94 -10.88 -41.13
CA ASN A 761 -23.60 -10.36 -39.80
C ASN A 761 -22.09 -10.08 -39.62
N ARG A 762 -21.19 -10.64 -40.46
CA ARG A 762 -19.74 -10.34 -40.48
C ARG A 762 -19.41 -9.08 -41.30
N ARG A 763 -20.07 -7.96 -40.97
CA ARG A 763 -19.95 -6.66 -41.65
C ARG A 763 -19.18 -5.61 -40.85
N VAL A 764 -18.84 -4.50 -41.51
CA VAL A 764 -18.59 -3.19 -40.88
C VAL A 764 -19.57 -2.20 -41.49
N GLU A 765 -20.25 -1.43 -40.65
CA GLU A 765 -21.07 -0.28 -41.02
C GLU A 765 -20.25 1.01 -40.89
N LEU A 766 -20.56 2.01 -41.71
CA LEU A 766 -19.98 3.35 -41.63
C LEU A 766 -21.09 4.39 -41.61
N SER A 767 -21.17 5.18 -40.55
CA SER A 767 -22.13 6.28 -40.38
C SER A 767 -21.44 7.62 -40.54
N VAL A 768 -21.80 8.38 -41.57
CA VAL A 768 -21.32 9.75 -41.78
C VAL A 768 -22.28 10.76 -41.16
N TYR A 769 -21.74 11.73 -40.45
CA TYR A 769 -22.45 12.84 -39.84
C TYR A 769 -21.92 14.14 -40.45
N GLN A 770 -22.81 14.87 -41.13
CA GLN A 770 -22.53 16.12 -41.85
C GLN A 770 -22.87 17.37 -41.04
#